data_AF-A0A0N7Z4C3-F1
#
_entry.id   AF-A0A0N7Z4C3-F1
#
_cell.length_a   1.000
_cell.length_b   1.000
_cell.length_c   1.000
_cell.angle_alpha   90.00
_cell.angle_beta   90.00
_cell.angle_gamma   90.00
#
_symmetry.space_group_name_H-M   'P 1'
#
loop_
_entity.id
_entity.type
_entity.pdbx_description
1 polymer ?
#
loop_
_entity_poly.entity_id
_entity_poly.type
_entity_poly.pdbx_seq_one_letter_code
_entity_poly.pdbx_strand_id
1 'polypeptide(L)'
;MTEQLTTYNTPAFVLPDLVEIQRASFRWFLEEGLIEELDSFSPITDYTGKLELHFIGKNFKLKRPKYDVDEAKRRDSTYAVQMYVPTRLINKETGEIKEQEVFIGDLPLMTDRGTFIINGAERVIVNQIVRSPGVYYKSETDKNGRRTYNASLIPNRGAWLKFETDKNDLVWVRIDKTRKLSAQVLLKALGLTDNEIFDSLRHPEYFQKTIEKEGQYGEEEALMELYRKLRPGEPPTVSGGAQLLESRFFDPKRYDLGKVGRYKLNKKLRLNVPETTRVLTPQDILSAIDYLINLEFDIGMIDDIDHLGNRRVRSVGELLQNQVRVGLNRLERIIRERMTVSDADSLTPASLVNPKPLVAAIKEFFGSSQLSQFMDQTNPLAELTHKRRISALGPGGLTRERAGFAVRDIHPSHYGRICPIETPEGPNAGLIGSLATHARVNPYGFIATPYYKVENGRVRKDLPAVYMTADEEDDLRVAAGDINTDEDNNIIGDQIAVRYRQDFTTATPEEVDYVAVSPVQIISVATSLIPFLEHDDANRALMGSNMQRQAVPLLRPERPLVGTGLEAQAARDSGMVIVSRCDGEVSYVDANSIRVRDAQTNKEIEYQVQKYQRSNQDTCLNQRPIVFVGDKVVAGEILADGSATERGELALGQNILVAYMPWEGYNYEDAILISERLVYDDVYTSIHIEKYEIEARQTKLGPEEITREIPNVGEDSLRQLDENGIIRIGAYVEAGDILVGKVTPKGESDQPPEEKLLRAIFGEKARDVRDNSLRVPNGEKGRIVDVRVFTREQGDELPPGANMVVRVYVAQKRKIQVGDKMAGRHGNKGIISRILPIEDMPYLPDGTPVDIVLNPLGVPSRMNVGQVYECLLGWAAECLNARFKIVPFDEMHGEEKSRESVHGKLQEAQETRIKTAADGYWLYNPDDPGKIQVYDGRTGEAFDRPITIGKAYMLKLVHLVDDKIHARSTGPYSLVTQQPLGGKAQQGGQRFGEMEVWALEAFGAAYTLQELLTVKSDDMQGRNEALNAIVKGKAIPRPGTPESFKVLMRELQSLCLDVAVHKVETKDDGSSRDMEVDLMADVNSRRAPSRPTYESISRESLEDDED
;
A
#
# COMPACT_ATOMS: atom_id res chain seq x y z
N MET A 1 -29.86 -8.47 48.26
CA MET A 1 -28.89 -9.53 48.61
C MET A 1 -29.04 -10.65 47.59
N THR A 2 -28.28 -10.56 46.50
CA THR A 2 -27.86 -11.64 45.60
C THR A 2 -26.87 -10.99 44.65
N GLU A 3 -25.62 -10.90 45.10
CA GLU A 3 -24.47 -10.57 44.28
C GLU A 3 -24.28 -11.69 43.24
N GLN A 4 -24.74 -11.48 42.01
CA GLN A 4 -24.07 -12.07 40.86
C GLN A 4 -22.99 -11.08 40.45
N LEU A 5 -21.83 -11.22 41.09
CA LEU A 5 -20.57 -10.68 40.59
C LEU A 5 -20.40 -11.23 39.17
N THR A 6 -20.67 -10.38 38.18
CA THR A 6 -20.12 -10.50 36.84
C THR A 6 -18.60 -10.55 36.99
N THR A 7 -18.05 -11.75 36.99
CA THR A 7 -16.62 -12.00 36.79
C THR A 7 -16.27 -11.45 35.41
N TYR A 8 -15.77 -10.21 35.38
CA TYR A 8 -14.95 -9.77 34.27
C TYR A 8 -13.72 -10.68 34.26
N ASN A 9 -13.76 -11.73 33.44
CA ASN A 9 -12.53 -12.37 33.00
C ASN A 9 -11.75 -11.30 32.26
N THR A 10 -10.78 -10.69 32.93
CA THR A 10 -9.72 -9.89 32.33
C THR A 10 -9.21 -10.69 31.12
N PRO A 11 -9.14 -10.12 29.90
CA PRO A 11 -8.65 -10.88 28.76
C PRO A 11 -7.28 -11.43 29.10
N ALA A 12 -7.09 -12.74 28.92
CA ALA A 12 -5.87 -13.44 29.33
C ALA A 12 -4.59 -12.85 28.72
N PHE A 13 -4.68 -12.04 27.66
CA PHE A 13 -3.57 -11.38 26.99
C PHE A 13 -3.98 -9.98 26.49
N VAL A 14 -3.22 -8.94 26.84
CA VAL A 14 -3.40 -7.58 26.31
C VAL A 14 -2.50 -7.42 25.09
N LEU A 15 -3.10 -7.27 23.90
CA LEU A 15 -2.30 -6.98 22.70
C LEU A 15 -1.57 -5.63 22.86
N PRO A 16 -0.36 -5.50 22.30
CA PRO A 16 0.34 -4.22 22.30
C PRO A 16 -0.43 -3.18 21.48
N ASP A 17 -0.11 -1.91 21.70
CA ASP A 17 -0.62 -0.83 20.88
C ASP A 17 -0.23 -1.04 19.40
N LEU A 18 -1.23 -1.20 18.55
CA LEU A 18 -1.02 -1.66 17.18
C LEU A 18 -0.35 -0.59 16.28
N VAL A 19 -0.28 0.67 16.71
CA VAL A 19 0.37 1.78 15.98
C VAL A 19 1.71 2.19 16.62
N GLU A 20 2.13 1.50 17.69
CA GLU A 20 3.38 1.76 18.42
C GLU A 20 4.60 1.89 17.48
N ILE A 21 4.74 1.00 16.49
CA ILE A 21 5.89 0.99 15.56
C ILE A 21 6.12 2.33 14.85
N GLN A 22 5.06 3.02 14.43
CA GLN A 22 5.17 4.30 13.72
C GLN A 22 5.57 5.40 14.70
N ARG A 23 4.87 5.49 15.84
CA ARG A 23 5.06 6.57 16.82
C ARG A 23 6.38 6.45 17.57
N ALA A 24 6.74 5.24 18.02
CA ALA A 24 8.00 4.99 18.72
C ALA A 24 9.19 5.29 17.80
N SER A 25 9.13 4.87 16.53
CA SER A 25 10.20 5.15 15.57
C SER A 25 10.35 6.64 15.26
N PHE A 26 9.24 7.37 15.10
CA PHE A 26 9.30 8.81 14.84
C PHE A 26 9.75 9.62 16.07
N ARG A 27 9.32 9.22 17.27
CA ARG A 27 9.81 9.79 18.53
C ARG A 27 11.32 9.61 18.66
N TRP A 28 11.82 8.38 18.45
CA TRP A 28 13.25 8.09 18.46
C TRP A 28 14.04 8.95 17.45
N PHE A 29 13.47 9.19 16.26
CA PHE A 29 14.10 10.08 15.28
C PHE A 29 14.24 11.52 15.79
N LEU A 30 13.23 12.06 16.48
CA LEU A 30 13.30 13.42 17.04
C LEU A 30 14.26 13.49 18.23
N GLU A 31 14.26 12.49 19.11
CA GLU A 31 15.02 12.50 20.37
C GLU A 31 16.49 12.11 20.20
N GLU A 32 16.81 11.19 19.28
CA GLU A 32 18.17 10.68 19.09
C GLU A 32 18.65 10.78 17.63
N GLY A 33 17.84 10.30 16.68
CA GLY A 33 18.29 10.10 15.29
C GLY A 33 18.69 11.39 14.58
N LEU A 34 17.91 12.46 14.75
CA LEU A 34 18.21 13.78 14.19
C LEU A 34 19.45 14.41 14.82
N ILE A 35 19.63 14.22 16.13
CA ILE A 35 20.80 14.72 16.86
C ILE A 35 22.06 14.00 16.37
N GLU A 36 22.01 12.68 16.22
CA GLU A 36 23.12 11.89 15.68
C GLU A 36 23.55 12.40 14.29
N GLU A 37 22.61 12.75 13.41
CA GLU A 37 22.95 13.30 12.09
C GLU A 37 23.56 14.70 12.18
N LEU A 38 22.99 15.60 12.98
CA LEU A 38 23.50 16.96 13.16
C LEU A 38 24.89 16.98 13.80
N ASP A 39 25.15 16.08 14.76
CA ASP A 39 26.45 15.94 15.39
C ASP A 39 27.46 15.29 14.42
N SER A 40 27.05 14.30 13.61
CA SER A 40 27.94 13.70 12.59
C SER A 40 28.33 14.68 11.47
N PHE A 41 27.46 15.66 11.22
CA PHE A 41 27.62 16.71 10.24
C PHE A 41 28.59 17.82 10.69
N SER A 42 28.87 17.91 11.99
CA SER A 42 29.66 18.95 12.65
C SER A 42 31.00 18.35 13.15
N PRO A 43 32.16 19.03 13.02
CA PRO A 43 32.38 20.34 12.43
C PRO A 43 32.58 20.32 10.91
N ILE A 44 32.23 21.43 10.26
CA ILE A 44 32.56 21.69 8.85
C ILE A 44 33.74 22.66 8.79
N THR A 45 34.84 22.21 8.22
CA THR A 45 36.01 23.04 7.95
C THR A 45 36.05 23.45 6.48
N ASP A 46 36.58 24.63 6.23
CA ASP A 46 36.93 25.08 4.89
C ASP A 46 38.16 24.31 4.33
N TYR A 47 38.49 24.51 3.05
CA TYR A 47 39.64 23.83 2.44
C TYR A 47 40.99 24.28 2.99
N THR A 48 41.06 25.47 3.59
CA THR A 48 42.29 26.01 4.19
C THR A 48 42.41 25.75 5.70
N GLY A 49 41.33 25.29 6.34
CA GLY A 49 41.28 24.97 7.78
C GLY A 49 41.21 26.20 8.70
N LYS A 50 40.90 27.38 8.17
CA LYS A 50 40.82 28.66 8.89
C LYS A 50 39.45 28.89 9.54
N LEU A 51 38.38 28.44 8.90
CA LEU A 51 37.01 28.66 9.37
C LEU A 51 36.37 27.32 9.74
N GLU A 52 35.71 27.28 10.90
CA GLU A 52 34.98 26.10 11.36
C GLU A 52 33.55 26.45 11.73
N LEU A 53 32.60 25.71 11.18
CA LEU A 53 31.19 25.82 11.51
C LEU A 53 30.74 24.62 12.35
N HIS A 54 30.19 24.89 13.53
CA HIS A 54 29.65 23.89 14.45
C HIS A 54 28.13 24.00 14.55
N PHE A 55 27.45 22.89 14.37
CA PHE A 55 26.03 22.75 14.71
C PHE A 55 25.91 22.14 16.10
N ILE A 56 25.10 22.74 16.97
CA ILE A 56 24.83 22.21 18.32
C ILE A 56 23.53 21.41 18.25
N GLY A 57 23.62 20.16 17.81
CA GLY A 57 22.48 19.30 17.55
C GLY A 57 21.55 19.16 18.76
N LYS A 58 22.10 18.95 19.96
CA LYS A 58 21.35 18.75 21.22
C LYS A 58 20.38 19.89 21.58
N ASN A 59 20.63 21.11 21.09
CA ASN A 59 19.84 22.29 21.44
C ASN A 59 18.92 22.74 20.29
N PHE A 60 18.60 21.85 19.34
CA PHE A 60 17.65 22.19 18.28
C PHE A 60 16.26 22.53 18.85
N LYS A 61 15.58 23.47 18.20
CA LYS A 61 14.25 23.94 18.60
C LYS A 61 13.26 23.75 17.46
N LEU A 62 12.11 23.16 17.78
CA LEU A 62 10.97 23.05 16.89
C LEU A 62 9.94 24.12 17.27
N LYS A 63 9.55 24.95 16.31
CA LYS A 63 8.41 25.87 16.50
C LYS A 63 7.09 25.13 16.38
N ARG A 64 6.03 25.69 16.99
CA ARG A 64 4.67 25.18 16.81
C ARG A 64 4.29 25.21 15.31
N PRO A 65 3.58 24.19 14.81
CA PRO A 65 3.04 24.19 13.45
C PRO A 65 2.22 25.46 13.17
N LYS A 66 2.21 25.90 11.91
CA LYS A 66 1.43 27.06 11.47
C LYS A 66 -0.08 26.78 11.52
N TYR A 67 -0.48 25.56 11.19
CA TYR A 67 -1.86 25.10 11.12
C TYR A 67 -2.01 23.82 11.92
N ASP A 68 -3.22 23.59 12.44
CA ASP A 68 -3.58 22.29 13.02
C ASP A 68 -3.84 21.25 11.93
N VAL A 69 -3.95 19.97 12.29
CA VAL A 69 -4.16 18.82 11.39
C VAL A 69 -5.35 19.04 10.45
N ASP A 70 -6.50 19.43 11.00
CA ASP A 70 -7.73 19.63 10.21
C ASP A 70 -7.63 20.87 9.31
N GLU A 71 -6.99 21.93 9.79
CA GLU A 71 -6.79 23.14 8.98
C GLU A 71 -5.80 22.89 7.84
N ALA A 72 -4.75 22.09 8.09
CA ALA A 72 -3.78 21.69 7.08
C ALA A 72 -4.45 20.89 5.95
N LYS A 73 -5.33 19.93 6.31
CA LYS A 73 -6.19 19.21 5.35
C LYS A 73 -7.14 20.13 4.61
N ARG A 74 -7.73 21.12 5.27
CA ARG A 74 -8.69 22.04 4.62
C ARG A 74 -8.03 22.95 3.58
N ARG A 75 -6.82 23.44 3.87
CA ARG A 75 -6.05 24.36 3.02
C ARG A 75 -5.16 23.66 1.98
N ASP A 76 -5.21 22.33 1.90
CA ASP A 76 -4.26 21.52 1.12
C ASP A 76 -2.77 21.84 1.40
N SER A 77 -2.46 22.17 2.65
CA SER A 77 -1.11 22.48 3.09
C SER A 77 -0.45 21.27 3.77
N THR A 78 0.86 21.36 4.01
CA THR A 78 1.62 20.31 4.72
C THR A 78 1.64 20.60 6.22
N TYR A 79 1.31 19.62 7.04
CA TYR A 79 1.45 19.72 8.50
C TYR A 79 2.93 19.56 8.89
N ALA A 80 3.60 20.70 9.10
CA ALA A 80 5.04 20.76 9.34
C ALA A 80 5.41 21.76 10.43
N VAL A 81 6.59 21.54 11.02
CA VAL A 81 7.21 22.42 12.02
C VAL A 81 8.48 23.05 11.46
N GLN A 82 8.74 24.30 11.85
CA GLN A 82 10.01 24.96 11.52
C GLN A 82 11.10 24.52 12.49
N MET A 83 12.23 24.08 11.95
CA MET A 83 13.39 23.62 12.72
C MET A 83 14.50 24.68 12.74
N TYR A 84 14.93 25.03 13.96
CA TYR A 84 16.04 25.94 14.21
C TYR A 84 17.15 25.20 14.96
N VAL A 85 18.40 25.43 14.57
CA VAL A 85 19.57 24.84 15.24
C VAL A 85 20.53 25.97 15.63
N PRO A 86 21.01 26.01 16.88
CA PRO A 86 22.09 26.90 17.27
C PRO A 86 23.38 26.53 16.54
N THR A 87 23.95 27.50 15.82
CA THR A 87 25.14 27.31 14.99
C THR A 87 26.21 28.31 15.39
N ARG A 88 27.44 27.82 15.52
CA ARG A 88 28.62 28.61 15.91
C ARG A 88 29.65 28.61 14.78
N LEU A 89 30.01 29.79 14.30
CA LEU A 89 31.12 30.00 13.36
C LEU A 89 32.35 30.46 14.14
N ILE A 90 33.45 29.74 14.00
CA ILE A 90 34.73 30.01 14.65
C ILE A 90 35.75 30.36 13.57
N ASN A 91 36.36 31.54 13.68
CA ASN A 91 37.54 31.89 12.90
C ASN A 91 38.79 31.58 13.71
N LYS A 92 39.59 30.61 13.24
CA LYS A 92 40.82 30.17 13.94
C LYS A 92 41.94 31.21 13.88
N GLU A 93 41.93 32.12 12.91
CA GLU A 93 42.96 33.17 12.79
C GLU A 93 42.70 34.33 13.76
N THR A 94 41.44 34.76 13.91
CA THR A 94 41.07 35.89 14.78
C THR A 94 40.60 35.47 16.17
N GLY A 95 40.22 34.20 16.35
CA GLY A 95 39.57 33.71 17.56
C GLY A 95 38.12 34.18 17.74
N GLU A 96 37.54 34.85 16.73
CA GLU A 96 36.18 35.36 16.79
C GLU A 96 35.16 34.22 16.69
N ILE A 97 34.18 34.24 17.59
CA ILE A 97 33.10 33.25 17.66
C ILE A 97 31.76 33.97 17.44
N LYS A 98 31.07 33.63 16.34
CA LYS A 98 29.73 34.14 16.03
C LYS A 98 28.72 33.02 16.24
N GLU A 99 27.81 33.18 17.20
CA GLU A 99 26.76 32.20 17.51
C GLU A 99 25.38 32.77 17.16
N GLN A 100 24.58 31.99 16.43
CA GLN A 100 23.25 32.39 15.99
C GLN A 100 22.33 31.17 15.87
N GLU A 101 21.04 31.34 16.18
CA GLU A 101 20.02 30.34 15.85
C GLU A 101 19.66 30.43 14.36
N VAL A 102 19.88 29.35 13.63
CA VAL A 102 19.70 29.30 12.17
C VAL A 102 18.54 28.39 11.81
N PHE A 103 17.68 28.86 10.90
CA PHE A 103 16.62 28.05 10.32
C PHE A 103 17.22 27.04 9.33
N ILE A 104 17.00 25.74 9.57
CA ILE A 104 17.55 24.67 8.75
C ILE A 104 16.50 24.06 7.81
N GLY A 105 15.22 24.13 8.14
CA GLY A 105 14.15 23.69 7.24
C GLY A 105 12.82 23.40 7.94
N ASP A 106 11.81 23.08 7.13
CA ASP A 106 10.51 22.59 7.59
C ASP A 106 10.50 21.07 7.64
N LEU A 107 10.11 20.51 8.78
CA LEU A 107 9.99 19.06 9.01
C LEU A 107 8.51 18.68 9.10
N PRO A 108 7.98 17.83 8.22
CA PRO A 108 6.65 17.27 8.36
C PRO A 108 6.50 16.51 9.68
N LEU A 109 5.45 16.82 10.45
CA LEU A 109 5.21 16.22 11.76
C LEU A 109 4.21 15.07 11.63
N MET A 110 4.46 13.98 12.38
CA MET A 110 3.53 12.87 12.48
C MET A 110 2.32 13.25 13.34
N THR A 111 1.12 12.86 12.92
CA THR A 111 -0.12 13.01 13.69
C THR A 111 -0.22 11.96 14.81
N ASP A 112 -1.12 12.16 15.77
CA ASP A 112 -1.39 11.17 16.84
C ASP A 112 -1.84 9.80 16.29
N ARG A 113 -2.38 9.77 15.07
CA ARG A 113 -2.81 8.55 14.37
C ARG A 113 -1.66 7.79 13.70
N GLY A 114 -0.43 8.31 13.74
CA GLY A 114 0.73 7.69 13.08
C GLY A 114 0.82 7.96 11.57
N THR A 115 0.33 9.13 11.12
CA THR A 115 0.24 9.51 9.69
C THR A 115 0.86 10.88 9.45
N PHE A 116 1.04 11.27 8.18
CA PHE A 116 1.55 12.59 7.79
C PHE A 116 0.56 13.28 6.87
N ILE A 117 0.42 14.60 6.97
CA ILE A 117 -0.39 15.39 6.02
C ILE A 117 0.57 16.13 5.10
N ILE A 118 0.57 15.76 3.81
CA ILE A 118 1.39 16.36 2.78
C ILE A 118 0.47 16.91 1.70
N ASN A 119 0.50 18.22 1.50
CA ASN A 119 -0.36 18.93 0.53
C ASN A 119 -1.85 18.57 0.69
N GLY A 120 -2.36 18.58 1.93
CA GLY A 120 -3.75 18.21 2.26
C GLY A 120 -4.05 16.72 2.30
N ALA A 121 -3.23 15.88 1.66
CA ALA A 121 -3.46 14.45 1.60
C ALA A 121 -2.79 13.72 2.77
N GLU A 122 -3.52 12.78 3.35
CA GLU A 122 -2.99 11.93 4.42
C GLU A 122 -2.16 10.78 3.83
N ARG A 123 -0.94 10.62 4.35
CA ARG A 123 0.07 9.68 3.88
C ARG A 123 0.62 8.85 5.02
N VAL A 124 1.08 7.65 4.68
CA VAL A 124 1.74 6.72 5.59
C VAL A 124 3.09 6.32 5.02
N ILE A 125 4.10 6.24 5.88
CA ILE A 125 5.41 5.72 5.52
C ILE A 125 5.43 4.24 5.85
N VAL A 126 5.48 3.41 4.82
CA VAL A 126 5.51 1.95 4.95
C VAL A 126 6.88 1.51 5.46
N ASN A 127 6.90 0.59 6.42
CA ASN A 127 8.13 0.04 6.96
C ASN A 127 8.83 -0.82 5.90
N GLN A 128 10.14 -0.70 5.78
CA GLN A 128 10.90 -1.41 4.75
C GLN A 128 11.71 -2.56 5.34
N ILE A 129 11.59 -3.77 4.82
CA ILE A 129 12.47 -4.88 5.19
C ILE A 129 13.66 -4.95 4.24
N VAL A 130 14.87 -4.87 4.79
CA VAL A 130 16.13 -4.90 4.05
C VAL A 130 17.07 -5.92 4.67
N ARG A 131 18.10 -6.33 3.92
CA ARG A 131 19.17 -7.14 4.48
C ARG A 131 19.92 -6.35 5.54
N SER A 132 20.16 -6.97 6.69
CA SER A 132 20.94 -6.34 7.75
C SER A 132 22.41 -6.17 7.33
N PRO A 133 23.10 -5.10 7.75
CA PRO A 133 24.55 -5.01 7.55
C PRO A 133 25.27 -6.13 8.28
N GLY A 134 26.34 -6.67 7.68
CA GLY A 134 27.09 -7.80 8.23
C GLY A 134 27.79 -8.63 7.14
N VAL A 135 28.39 -9.74 7.56
CA VAL A 135 29.01 -10.72 6.66
C VAL A 135 28.09 -11.93 6.49
N TYR A 136 27.93 -12.39 5.25
CA TYR A 136 27.07 -13.50 4.87
C TYR A 136 27.82 -14.54 4.07
N TYR A 137 27.74 -15.81 4.47
CA TYR A 137 28.38 -16.92 3.79
C TYR A 137 27.35 -17.76 3.02
N LYS A 138 27.63 -18.07 1.76
CA LYS A 138 26.78 -18.89 0.91
C LYS A 138 27.62 -19.92 0.15
N SER A 139 27.08 -21.13 0.01
CA SER A 139 27.64 -22.16 -0.87
C SER A 139 27.00 -22.09 -2.25
N GLU A 140 27.81 -22.21 -3.30
CA GLU A 140 27.36 -22.40 -4.67
C GLU A 140 27.95 -23.71 -5.20
N THR A 141 27.08 -24.57 -5.75
CA THR A 141 27.49 -25.80 -6.40
C THR A 141 27.61 -25.55 -7.90
N ASP A 142 28.79 -25.79 -8.44
CA ASP A 142 29.03 -25.67 -9.88
C ASP A 142 28.37 -26.82 -10.65
N LYS A 143 28.28 -26.69 -11.98
CA LYS A 143 27.72 -27.74 -12.88
C LYS A 143 28.43 -29.09 -12.74
N ASN A 144 29.68 -29.09 -12.31
CA ASN A 144 30.50 -30.30 -12.09
C ASN A 144 30.37 -30.88 -10.67
N GLY A 145 29.46 -30.37 -9.83
CA GLY A 145 29.21 -30.87 -8.48
C GLY A 145 30.20 -30.40 -7.40
N ARG A 146 31.21 -29.59 -7.77
CA ARG A 146 32.15 -29.00 -6.79
C ARG A 146 31.48 -27.84 -6.06
N ARG A 147 31.60 -27.83 -4.73
CA ARG A 147 31.16 -26.72 -3.88
C ARG A 147 32.20 -25.62 -3.90
N THR A 148 31.73 -24.39 -3.98
CA THR A 148 32.52 -23.17 -3.82
C THR A 148 31.78 -22.28 -2.82
N TYR A 149 32.51 -21.50 -2.03
CA TYR A 149 31.91 -20.61 -1.05
C TYR A 149 32.16 -19.16 -1.42
N ASN A 150 31.18 -18.33 -1.11
CA ASN A 150 31.32 -16.89 -1.19
C ASN A 150 30.92 -16.26 0.15
N ALA A 151 31.61 -15.19 0.51
CA ALA A 151 31.27 -14.34 1.63
C ALA A 151 31.01 -12.92 1.12
N SER A 152 29.87 -12.34 1.49
CA SER A 152 29.53 -10.95 1.16
C SER A 152 29.45 -10.12 2.42
N LEU A 153 30.35 -9.15 2.57
CA LEU A 153 30.33 -8.16 3.63
C LEU A 153 29.59 -6.91 3.12
N ILE A 154 28.42 -6.67 3.71
CA ILE A 154 27.50 -5.61 3.33
C ILE A 154 27.50 -4.54 4.44
N PRO A 155 27.99 -3.32 4.17
CA PRO A 155 27.90 -2.23 5.14
C PRO A 155 26.50 -1.61 5.19
N ASN A 156 26.24 -0.79 6.21
CA ASN A 156 25.07 0.09 6.22
C ASN A 156 25.22 1.19 5.16
N ARG A 157 26.45 1.70 4.99
CA ARG A 157 26.86 2.67 3.98
C ARG A 157 28.32 2.42 3.58
N GLY A 158 28.60 2.46 2.27
CA GLY A 158 29.97 2.36 1.76
C GLY A 158 30.12 1.25 0.72
N ALA A 159 31.37 0.90 0.44
CA ALA A 159 31.71 -0.10 -0.58
C ALA A 159 31.43 -1.53 -0.10
N TRP A 160 30.96 -2.40 -0.98
CA TRP A 160 30.76 -3.81 -0.64
C TRP A 160 32.07 -4.57 -0.78
N LEU A 161 32.30 -5.55 0.10
CA LEU A 161 33.47 -6.42 0.01
C LEU A 161 32.99 -7.86 -0.15
N LYS A 162 33.48 -8.54 -1.19
CA LYS A 162 33.11 -9.93 -1.46
C LYS A 162 34.34 -10.80 -1.52
N PHE A 163 34.31 -11.91 -0.82
CA PHE A 163 35.33 -12.95 -0.83
C PHE A 163 34.75 -14.18 -1.51
N GLU A 164 35.57 -14.89 -2.29
CA GLU A 164 35.13 -16.10 -2.99
C GLU A 164 36.29 -17.10 -3.11
N THR A 165 35.97 -18.38 -2.93
CA THR A 165 36.86 -19.49 -3.29
C THR A 165 36.57 -19.93 -4.72
N ASP A 166 37.62 -20.07 -5.52
CA ASP A 166 37.50 -20.54 -6.91
C ASP A 166 37.72 -22.05 -7.02
N LYS A 167 37.42 -22.62 -8.19
CA LYS A 167 37.60 -24.05 -8.51
C LYS A 167 39.04 -24.54 -8.35
N ASN A 168 40.01 -23.64 -8.29
CA ASN A 168 41.42 -23.95 -8.13
C ASN A 168 41.90 -23.83 -6.67
N ASP A 169 40.98 -23.74 -5.70
CA ASP A 169 41.28 -23.48 -4.29
C ASP A 169 42.05 -22.17 -4.06
N LEU A 170 41.69 -21.13 -4.83
CA LEU A 170 42.27 -19.80 -4.73
C LEU A 170 41.27 -18.85 -4.08
N VAL A 171 41.78 -17.98 -3.21
CA VAL A 171 40.96 -17.00 -2.49
C VAL A 171 41.01 -15.66 -3.21
N TRP A 172 39.85 -15.18 -3.63
CA TRP A 172 39.69 -13.92 -4.34
C TRP A 172 38.86 -12.92 -3.54
N VAL A 173 39.10 -11.65 -3.83
CA VAL A 173 38.38 -10.49 -3.30
C VAL A 173 37.81 -9.68 -4.45
N ARG A 174 36.60 -9.13 -4.28
CA ARG A 174 36.06 -8.07 -5.10
C ARG A 174 35.61 -6.91 -4.22
N ILE A 175 35.97 -5.70 -4.63
CA ILE A 175 35.52 -4.45 -4.01
C ILE A 175 34.41 -3.88 -4.92
N ASP A 176 33.23 -3.65 -4.38
CA ASP A 176 32.03 -3.27 -5.14
C ASP A 176 31.74 -4.22 -6.31
N LYS A 177 31.74 -3.70 -7.55
CA LYS A 177 31.49 -4.42 -8.80
C LYS A 177 32.74 -4.45 -9.68
N THR A 178 33.93 -4.28 -9.10
CA THR A 178 35.18 -4.29 -9.86
C THR A 178 35.65 -5.72 -10.16
N ARG A 179 36.75 -5.83 -10.91
CA ARG A 179 37.38 -7.11 -11.24
C ARG A 179 37.90 -7.81 -9.97
N LYS A 180 38.06 -9.15 -10.08
CA LYS A 180 38.67 -9.98 -9.04
C LYS A 180 40.11 -9.51 -8.76
N LEU A 181 40.44 -9.47 -7.48
CA LEU A 181 41.75 -9.20 -6.89
C LEU A 181 42.14 -10.41 -6.06
N SER A 182 43.42 -10.80 -6.05
CA SER A 182 43.89 -11.81 -5.10
C SER A 182 43.67 -11.32 -3.67
N ALA A 183 43.21 -12.19 -2.77
CA ALA A 183 43.00 -11.82 -1.36
C ALA A 183 44.31 -11.36 -0.69
N GLN A 184 45.45 -11.90 -1.13
CA GLN A 184 46.77 -11.49 -0.68
C GLN A 184 47.05 -10.02 -0.96
N VAL A 185 46.68 -9.52 -2.15
CA VAL A 185 46.88 -8.10 -2.52
C VAL A 185 46.14 -7.18 -1.55
N LEU A 186 44.91 -7.54 -1.15
CA LEU A 186 44.17 -6.73 -0.18
C LEU A 186 44.82 -6.79 1.22
N LEU A 187 45.18 -7.97 1.72
CA LEU A 187 45.78 -8.13 3.04
C LEU A 187 47.14 -7.42 3.15
N LYS A 188 47.95 -7.47 2.09
CA LYS A 188 49.21 -6.72 2.02
C LYS A 188 49.02 -5.22 1.93
N ALA A 189 48.04 -4.77 1.15
CA ALA A 189 47.68 -3.35 1.09
C ALA A 189 47.12 -2.80 2.42
N LEU A 190 46.69 -3.67 3.34
CA LEU A 190 46.28 -3.33 4.70
C LEU A 190 47.45 -3.27 5.71
N GLY A 191 48.68 -3.56 5.26
CA GLY A 191 49.89 -3.55 6.09
C GLY A 191 50.13 -4.83 6.89
N LEU A 192 49.44 -5.93 6.59
CA LEU A 192 49.61 -7.20 7.31
C LEU A 192 50.85 -7.98 6.82
N THR A 193 51.66 -8.44 7.75
CA THR A 193 52.84 -9.27 7.48
C THR A 193 52.44 -10.72 7.17
N ASP A 194 53.31 -11.49 6.50
CA ASP A 194 53.01 -12.90 6.19
C ASP A 194 52.80 -13.71 7.47
N ASN A 195 53.60 -13.46 8.51
CA ASN A 195 53.46 -14.13 9.81
C ASN A 195 52.09 -13.85 10.44
N GLU A 196 51.65 -12.59 10.48
CA GLU A 196 50.33 -12.24 11.03
C GLU A 196 49.17 -12.90 10.26
N ILE A 197 49.30 -13.01 8.93
CA ILE A 197 48.30 -13.69 8.10
C ILE A 197 48.28 -15.18 8.42
N PHE A 198 49.44 -15.85 8.42
CA PHE A 198 49.50 -17.29 8.64
C PHE A 198 49.16 -17.70 10.08
N ASP A 199 49.56 -16.93 11.08
CA ASP A 199 49.26 -17.19 12.50
C ASP A 199 47.76 -17.06 12.80
N SER A 200 47.05 -16.19 12.07
CA SER A 200 45.61 -15.98 12.24
C SER A 200 44.73 -16.99 11.49
N LEU A 201 45.28 -17.72 10.52
CA LEU A 201 44.54 -18.69 9.70
C LEU A 201 44.63 -20.09 10.32
N ARG A 202 43.50 -20.79 10.46
CA ARG A 202 43.54 -22.19 10.96
C ARG A 202 44.13 -23.16 9.95
N HIS A 203 43.89 -22.90 8.66
CA HIS A 203 44.36 -23.72 7.55
C HIS A 203 45.25 -22.89 6.61
N PRO A 204 46.49 -22.55 7.04
CA PRO A 204 47.39 -21.69 6.28
C PRO A 204 47.78 -22.29 4.91
N GLU A 205 47.82 -23.62 4.81
CA GLU A 205 48.12 -24.37 3.58
C GLU A 205 47.16 -24.03 2.42
N TYR A 206 45.89 -23.74 2.72
CA TYR A 206 44.91 -23.38 1.70
C TYR A 206 45.21 -22.00 1.10
N PHE A 207 45.58 -21.04 1.95
CA PHE A 207 45.94 -19.69 1.51
C PHE A 207 47.29 -19.67 0.79
N GLN A 208 48.23 -20.53 1.19
CA GLN A 208 49.55 -20.63 0.57
C GLN A 208 49.49 -20.95 -0.93
N LYS A 209 48.53 -21.78 -1.37
CA LYS A 209 48.28 -22.04 -2.81
C LYS A 209 48.01 -20.77 -3.61
N THR A 210 47.37 -19.77 -3.00
CA THR A 210 47.08 -18.48 -3.64
C THR A 210 48.37 -17.68 -3.84
N ILE A 211 49.26 -17.70 -2.85
CA ILE A 211 50.57 -17.03 -2.91
C ILE A 211 51.48 -17.69 -3.95
N GLU A 212 51.50 -19.03 -4.02
CA GLU A 212 52.32 -19.78 -4.96
C GLU A 212 51.93 -19.52 -6.43
N LYS A 213 50.63 -19.30 -6.70
CA LYS A 213 50.15 -19.03 -8.06
C LYS A 213 50.21 -17.56 -8.49
N GLU A 214 49.81 -16.63 -7.62
CA GLU A 214 49.75 -15.21 -7.98
C GLU A 214 51.09 -14.50 -7.79
N GLY A 215 52.00 -15.09 -7.00
CA GLY A 215 53.29 -14.49 -6.64
C GLY A 215 53.23 -13.73 -5.31
N GLN A 216 54.41 -13.46 -4.74
CA GLN A 216 54.52 -12.73 -3.47
C GLN A 216 54.58 -11.22 -3.74
N TYR A 217 53.62 -10.48 -3.18
CA TYR A 217 53.56 -9.01 -3.30
C TYR A 217 54.09 -8.33 -2.04
N GLY A 218 54.92 -7.30 -2.22
CA GLY A 218 55.19 -6.31 -1.17
C GLY A 218 54.00 -5.38 -0.92
N GLU A 219 54.02 -4.62 0.17
CA GLU A 219 52.96 -3.64 0.50
C GLU A 219 52.78 -2.57 -0.60
N GLU A 220 53.88 -1.98 -1.07
CA GLU A 220 53.85 -0.94 -2.11
C GLU A 220 53.34 -1.46 -3.46
N GLU A 221 53.76 -2.67 -3.85
CA GLU A 221 53.30 -3.34 -5.07
C GLU A 221 51.81 -3.68 -5.00
N ALA A 222 51.35 -4.15 -3.83
CA ALA A 222 49.95 -4.45 -3.59
C ALA A 222 49.07 -3.18 -3.68
N LEU A 223 49.51 -2.05 -3.13
CA LEU A 223 48.82 -0.77 -3.23
C LEU A 223 48.73 -0.27 -4.68
N MET A 224 49.79 -0.44 -5.47
CA MET A 224 49.78 -0.09 -6.90
C MET A 224 48.83 -0.98 -7.72
N GLU A 225 48.83 -2.29 -7.48
CA GLU A 225 47.94 -3.22 -8.20
C GLU A 225 46.47 -3.00 -7.81
N LEU A 226 46.21 -2.73 -6.52
CA LEU A 226 44.88 -2.32 -6.03
C LEU A 226 44.40 -1.06 -6.77
N TYR A 227 45.24 -0.02 -6.84
CA TYR A 227 44.90 1.23 -7.52
C TYR A 227 44.62 1.01 -9.01
N ARG A 228 45.49 0.26 -9.70
CA ARG A 228 45.37 -0.05 -11.13
C ARG A 228 44.04 -0.72 -11.47
N LYS A 229 43.56 -1.61 -10.60
CA LYS A 229 42.31 -2.36 -10.80
C LYS A 229 41.07 -1.55 -10.45
N LEU A 230 41.15 -0.69 -9.44
CA LEU A 230 40.03 0.15 -9.01
C LEU A 230 39.84 1.38 -9.92
N ARG A 231 40.92 1.94 -10.47
CA ARG A 231 40.90 3.09 -11.39
C ARG A 231 41.65 2.78 -12.69
N PRO A 232 41.03 2.01 -13.61
CA PRO A 232 41.65 1.70 -14.89
C PRO A 232 41.74 2.98 -15.76
N GLY A 233 42.95 3.49 -15.95
CA GLY A 233 43.22 4.67 -16.80
C GLY A 233 44.04 5.77 -16.12
N GLU A 234 44.16 5.74 -14.79
CA GLU A 234 45.05 6.64 -14.04
C GLU A 234 46.39 5.93 -13.73
N PRO A 235 47.54 6.65 -13.77
CA PRO A 235 48.82 6.05 -13.42
C PRO A 235 48.81 5.61 -11.93
N PRO A 236 49.19 4.36 -11.62
CA PRO A 236 49.18 3.88 -10.25
C PRO A 236 50.25 4.56 -9.42
N THR A 237 49.86 5.06 -8.24
CA THR A 237 50.76 5.64 -7.24
C THR A 237 50.49 4.97 -5.89
N VAL A 238 51.54 4.76 -5.09
CA VAL A 238 51.42 4.15 -3.76
C VAL A 238 50.55 5.01 -2.84
N SER A 239 50.78 6.32 -2.83
CA SER A 239 49.98 7.29 -2.07
C SER A 239 48.51 7.31 -2.51
N GLY A 240 48.25 7.22 -3.82
CA GLY A 240 46.89 7.11 -4.36
C GLY A 240 46.20 5.83 -3.91
N GLY A 241 46.91 4.70 -3.89
CA GLY A 241 46.41 3.42 -3.37
C GLY A 241 46.02 3.49 -1.90
N ALA A 242 46.90 4.05 -1.05
CA ALA A 242 46.68 4.15 0.38
C ALA A 242 45.50 5.08 0.70
N GLN A 243 45.44 6.26 0.06
CA GLN A 243 44.34 7.21 0.23
C GLN A 243 43.00 6.62 -0.25
N LEU A 244 43.02 5.84 -1.34
CA LEU A 244 41.83 5.19 -1.86
C LEU A 244 41.28 4.16 -0.86
N LEU A 245 42.15 3.32 -0.29
CA LEU A 245 41.81 2.32 0.70
C LEU A 245 41.27 2.96 1.99
N GLU A 246 41.95 4.00 2.50
CA GLU A 246 41.52 4.81 3.63
C GLU A 246 40.11 5.38 3.41
N SER A 247 39.90 6.06 2.27
CA SER A 247 38.63 6.69 1.93
C SER A 247 37.47 5.70 1.72
N ARG A 248 37.77 4.42 1.46
CA ARG A 248 36.77 3.41 1.13
C ARG A 248 36.30 2.62 2.33
N PHE A 249 37.17 2.32 3.30
CA PHE A 249 36.86 1.43 4.40
C PHE A 249 37.08 2.03 5.80
N PHE A 250 37.98 3.00 5.93
CA PHE A 250 38.46 3.51 7.22
C PHE A 250 37.95 4.92 7.56
N ASP A 251 37.55 5.71 6.55
CA ASP A 251 36.92 7.01 6.75
C ASP A 251 35.45 6.87 7.22
N PRO A 252 35.11 7.27 8.47
CA PRO A 252 33.74 7.18 9.00
C PRO A 252 32.71 8.01 8.22
N LYS A 253 33.15 9.06 7.50
CA LYS A 253 32.25 9.89 6.68
C LYS A 253 31.77 9.15 5.43
N ARG A 254 32.54 8.19 4.92
CA ARG A 254 32.26 7.46 3.67
C ARG A 254 31.82 6.02 3.91
N TYR A 255 32.34 5.39 4.95
CA TYR A 255 32.04 4.00 5.30
C TYR A 255 31.45 3.90 6.71
N ASP A 256 30.38 3.13 6.84
CA ASP A 256 29.71 2.90 8.13
C ASP A 256 29.02 1.53 8.13
N LEU A 257 29.38 0.67 9.08
CA LEU A 257 28.69 -0.59 9.36
C LEU A 257 27.38 -0.36 10.11
N GLY A 258 27.24 0.79 10.78
CA GLY A 258 26.19 1.06 11.75
C GLY A 258 26.36 0.22 13.03
N LYS A 259 25.57 0.55 14.07
CA LYS A 259 25.56 -0.20 15.33
C LYS A 259 25.24 -1.69 15.10
N VAL A 260 24.23 -1.95 14.27
CA VAL A 260 23.76 -3.31 13.92
C VAL A 260 24.85 -4.11 13.19
N GLY A 261 25.53 -3.51 12.22
CA GLY A 261 26.54 -4.21 11.44
C GLY A 261 27.74 -4.61 12.28
N ARG A 262 28.20 -3.72 13.18
CA ARG A 262 29.29 -4.02 14.11
C ARG A 262 28.89 -5.13 15.09
N TYR A 263 27.70 -5.06 15.68
CA TYR A 263 27.15 -6.10 16.55
C TYR A 263 27.11 -7.48 15.86
N LYS A 264 26.55 -7.54 14.64
CA LYS A 264 26.46 -8.80 13.88
C LYS A 264 27.81 -9.36 13.49
N LEU A 265 28.73 -8.49 13.05
CA LEU A 265 30.08 -8.90 12.65
C LEU A 265 30.82 -9.51 13.85
N ASN A 266 30.75 -8.85 15.00
CA ASN A 266 31.33 -9.33 16.26
C ASN A 266 30.72 -10.68 16.68
N LYS A 267 29.39 -10.84 16.61
CA LYS A 267 28.69 -12.09 16.97
C LYS A 267 29.07 -13.23 16.02
N LYS A 268 29.10 -13.01 14.70
CA LYS A 268 29.39 -14.05 13.69
C LYS A 268 30.86 -14.49 13.71
N LEU A 269 31.79 -13.52 13.78
CA LEU A 269 33.23 -13.79 13.73
C LEU A 269 33.87 -13.97 15.12
N ARG A 270 33.09 -13.85 16.19
CA ARG A 270 33.54 -13.93 17.60
C ARG A 270 34.64 -12.92 17.94
N LEU A 271 34.46 -11.68 17.47
CA LEU A 271 35.39 -10.57 17.69
C LEU A 271 34.96 -9.73 18.92
N ASN A 272 35.93 -9.19 19.66
CA ASN A 272 35.71 -8.35 20.83
C ASN A 272 36.07 -6.87 20.54
N VAL A 273 35.52 -6.33 19.44
CA VAL A 273 35.73 -4.92 19.04
C VAL A 273 34.61 -4.05 19.62
N PRO A 274 34.90 -2.87 20.20
CA PRO A 274 33.86 -1.99 20.73
C PRO A 274 32.78 -1.61 19.70
N GLU A 275 31.51 -1.55 20.11
CA GLU A 275 30.39 -1.15 19.23
C GLU A 275 30.48 0.29 18.72
N THR A 276 31.28 1.14 19.39
CA THR A 276 31.56 2.51 18.96
C THR A 276 32.37 2.56 17.66
N THR A 277 33.14 1.51 17.36
CA THR A 277 33.95 1.43 16.14
C THR A 277 33.10 0.96 14.98
N ARG A 278 32.65 1.88 14.14
CA ARG A 278 31.71 1.58 13.04
C ARG A 278 32.35 1.40 11.66
N VAL A 279 33.65 1.65 11.54
CA VAL A 279 34.43 1.38 10.32
C VAL A 279 35.02 -0.02 10.36
N LEU A 280 35.43 -0.58 9.22
CA LEU A 280 36.10 -1.89 9.19
C LEU A 280 37.50 -1.80 9.81
N THR A 281 37.95 -2.91 10.39
CA THR A 281 39.32 -3.09 10.86
C THR A 281 40.01 -4.17 10.02
N PRO A 282 41.35 -4.16 9.90
CA PRO A 282 42.08 -5.21 9.20
C PRO A 282 41.79 -6.62 9.78
N GLN A 283 41.59 -6.70 11.10
CA GLN A 283 41.23 -7.94 11.80
C GLN A 283 39.86 -8.48 11.34
N ASP A 284 38.87 -7.62 11.10
CA ASP A 284 37.56 -8.03 10.58
C ASP A 284 37.69 -8.75 9.23
N ILE A 285 38.52 -8.21 8.34
CA ILE A 285 38.73 -8.73 6.98
C ILE A 285 39.46 -10.08 7.04
N LEU A 286 40.50 -10.17 7.88
CA LEU A 286 41.28 -11.39 8.06
C LEU A 286 40.42 -12.53 8.65
N SER A 287 39.66 -12.25 9.71
CA SER A 287 38.76 -13.23 10.31
C SER A 287 37.61 -13.64 9.37
N ALA A 288 37.14 -12.74 8.51
CA ALA A 288 36.14 -13.08 7.50
C ALA A 288 36.68 -14.06 6.45
N ILE A 289 37.96 -13.90 6.05
CA ILE A 289 38.65 -14.83 5.15
C ILE A 289 38.93 -16.17 5.85
N ASP A 290 39.38 -16.17 7.12
CA ASP A 290 39.58 -17.40 7.90
C ASP A 290 38.29 -18.22 7.95
N TYR A 291 37.15 -17.58 8.26
CA TYR A 291 35.86 -18.27 8.30
C TYR A 291 35.46 -18.82 6.92
N LEU A 292 35.74 -18.10 5.83
CA LEU A 292 35.48 -18.60 4.47
C LEU A 292 36.28 -19.86 4.16
N ILE A 293 37.57 -19.89 4.54
CA ILE A 293 38.44 -21.05 4.35
C ILE A 293 37.96 -22.22 5.21
N ASN A 294 37.57 -21.97 6.46
CA ASN A 294 37.06 -23.00 7.37
C ASN A 294 35.81 -23.73 6.82
N LEU A 295 34.97 -23.04 6.04
CA LEU A 295 33.79 -23.66 5.39
C LEU A 295 34.17 -24.69 4.32
N GLU A 296 35.33 -24.58 3.67
CA GLU A 296 35.83 -25.61 2.74
C GLU A 296 36.18 -26.92 3.45
N PHE A 297 36.42 -26.85 4.76
CA PHE A 297 36.71 -28.01 5.63
C PHE A 297 35.50 -28.42 6.47
N ASP A 298 34.30 -27.97 6.13
CA ASP A 298 33.04 -28.21 6.87
C ASP A 298 33.07 -27.71 8.34
N ILE A 299 33.93 -26.74 8.64
CA ILE A 299 34.03 -26.10 9.97
C ILE A 299 33.29 -24.75 9.94
N GLY A 300 31.99 -24.77 10.24
CA GLY A 300 31.16 -23.57 10.31
C GLY A 300 29.74 -23.81 9.81
N MET A 301 28.96 -22.73 9.69
CA MET A 301 27.60 -22.76 9.13
C MET A 301 27.41 -21.65 8.10
N ILE A 302 26.73 -22.00 7.00
CA ILE A 302 26.27 -21.04 5.99
C ILE A 302 25.11 -20.20 6.53
N ASP A 303 24.88 -19.04 5.91
CA ASP A 303 23.81 -18.13 6.29
C ASP A 303 22.63 -18.22 5.32
N ASP A 304 21.42 -18.31 5.87
CA ASP A 304 20.20 -18.08 5.10
C ASP A 304 19.90 -16.56 5.06
N ILE A 305 19.89 -16.01 3.86
CA ILE A 305 19.66 -14.58 3.61
C ILE A 305 18.21 -14.18 3.89
N ASP A 306 17.27 -15.13 3.86
CA ASP A 306 15.85 -14.90 4.02
C ASP A 306 15.39 -15.05 5.48
N HIS A 307 16.23 -15.64 6.33
CA HIS A 307 16.03 -15.68 7.79
C HIS A 307 15.85 -14.27 8.38
N LEU A 308 14.88 -14.08 9.29
CA LEU A 308 14.63 -12.78 9.91
C LEU A 308 15.72 -12.30 10.87
N GLY A 309 16.65 -13.17 11.31
CA GLY A 309 17.89 -12.71 11.97
C GLY A 309 18.87 -12.01 11.01
N ASN A 310 18.67 -12.20 9.70
CA ASN A 310 19.48 -11.63 8.63
C ASN A 310 18.79 -10.49 7.88
N ARG A 311 17.50 -10.27 8.14
CA ARG A 311 16.71 -9.16 7.62
C ARG A 311 16.25 -8.24 8.74
N ARG A 312 16.26 -6.93 8.50
CA ARG A 312 15.82 -5.94 9.48
C ARG A 312 14.81 -4.98 8.86
N VAL A 313 13.93 -4.47 9.70
CA VAL A 313 12.95 -3.46 9.38
C VAL A 313 13.55 -2.07 9.61
N ARG A 314 13.59 -1.28 8.55
CA ARG A 314 13.79 0.17 8.62
C ARG A 314 12.43 0.83 8.76
N SER A 315 12.20 1.37 9.95
CA SER A 315 10.98 2.10 10.27
C SER A 315 11.07 3.56 9.82
N VAL A 316 9.97 4.29 9.94
CA VAL A 316 9.83 5.69 9.49
C VAL A 316 10.96 6.62 9.96
N GLY A 317 11.39 6.51 11.22
CA GLY A 317 12.42 7.37 11.79
C GLY A 317 13.78 7.19 11.11
N GLU A 318 14.20 5.95 10.88
CA GLU A 318 15.46 5.65 10.19
C GLU A 318 15.41 6.06 8.71
N LEU A 319 14.26 5.87 8.06
CA LEU A 319 14.08 6.31 6.67
C LEU A 319 14.22 7.83 6.56
N LEU A 320 13.60 8.59 7.47
CA LEU A 320 13.74 10.05 7.52
C LEU A 320 15.16 10.48 7.90
N GLN A 321 15.82 9.80 8.86
CA GLN A 321 17.21 10.03 9.22
C GLN A 321 18.12 9.95 7.98
N ASN A 322 17.94 8.92 7.15
CA ASN A 322 18.71 8.76 5.92
C ASN A 322 18.47 9.90 4.91
N GLN A 323 17.25 10.41 4.80
CA GLN A 323 16.95 11.54 3.90
C GLN A 323 17.52 12.86 4.42
N VAL A 324 17.42 13.09 5.73
CA VAL A 324 18.06 14.24 6.39
C VAL A 324 19.56 14.21 6.15
N ARG A 325 20.21 13.05 6.31
CA ARG A 325 21.64 12.86 6.01
C ARG A 325 21.99 13.25 4.58
N VAL A 326 21.21 12.80 3.59
CA VAL A 326 21.43 13.14 2.17
C VAL A 326 21.29 14.66 1.96
N GLY A 327 20.29 15.28 2.59
CA GLY A 327 20.10 16.73 2.57
C GLY A 327 21.25 17.50 3.21
N LEU A 328 21.72 17.03 4.38
CA LEU A 328 22.86 17.61 5.09
C LEU A 328 24.15 17.46 4.28
N ASN A 329 24.48 16.30 3.69
CA ASN A 329 25.67 16.15 2.86
C ASN A 329 25.70 17.14 1.66
N ARG A 330 24.54 17.43 1.05
CA ARG A 330 24.43 18.46 0.00
C ARG A 330 24.69 19.86 0.58
N LEU A 331 24.19 20.11 1.79
CA LEU A 331 24.42 21.36 2.52
C LEU A 331 25.88 21.53 2.94
N GLU A 332 26.60 20.48 3.35
CA GLU A 332 28.03 20.52 3.71
C GLU A 332 28.85 21.13 2.57
N ARG A 333 28.61 20.61 1.36
CA ARG A 333 29.32 21.03 0.15
C ARG A 333 29.10 22.50 -0.14
N ILE A 334 27.85 22.97 -0.02
CA ILE A 334 27.49 24.38 -0.26
C ILE A 334 28.12 25.29 0.80
N ILE A 335 28.12 24.87 2.08
CA ILE A 335 28.73 25.62 3.17
C ILE A 335 30.25 25.72 2.93
N ARG A 336 30.93 24.61 2.62
CA ARG A 336 32.38 24.60 2.36
C ARG A 336 32.77 25.50 1.18
N GLU A 337 31.99 25.45 0.10
CA GLU A 337 32.19 26.31 -1.06
C GLU A 337 32.00 27.80 -0.70
N ARG A 338 30.92 28.15 0.01
CA ARG A 338 30.65 29.53 0.44
C ARG A 338 31.69 30.09 1.40
N MET A 339 32.19 29.27 2.33
CA MET A 339 33.27 29.66 3.25
C MET A 339 34.56 30.01 2.52
N THR A 340 34.80 29.42 1.33
CA THR A 340 36.01 29.67 0.54
C THR A 340 35.86 30.89 -0.39
N VAL A 341 34.65 31.14 -0.89
CA VAL A 341 34.39 32.21 -1.88
C VAL A 341 34.10 33.56 -1.23
N SER A 342 33.52 33.58 -0.02
CA SER A 342 33.06 34.83 0.63
C SER A 342 34.11 35.41 1.57
N ASP A 343 34.12 36.73 1.74
CA ASP A 343 35.01 37.42 2.68
C ASP A 343 34.69 37.06 4.14
N ALA A 344 35.73 36.65 4.89
CA ALA A 344 35.61 36.11 6.24
C ALA A 344 34.90 37.04 7.25
N ASP A 345 35.08 38.36 7.14
CA ASP A 345 34.50 39.33 8.07
C ASP A 345 32.99 39.49 7.90
N SER A 346 32.49 39.29 6.68
CA SER A 346 31.06 39.41 6.32
C SER A 346 30.24 38.16 6.65
N LEU A 347 30.91 37.04 6.95
CA LEU A 347 30.26 35.76 7.15
C LEU A 347 29.51 35.71 8.49
N THR A 348 28.26 35.24 8.41
CA THR A 348 27.43 34.88 9.56
C THR A 348 26.94 33.44 9.39
N PRO A 349 26.62 32.72 10.48
CA PRO A 349 26.05 31.39 10.38
C PRO A 349 24.79 31.34 9.49
N ALA A 350 23.92 32.35 9.58
CA ALA A 350 22.71 32.42 8.76
C ALA A 350 22.97 32.63 7.25
N SER A 351 24.04 33.34 6.86
CA SER A 351 24.38 33.52 5.44
C SER A 351 25.00 32.26 4.81
N LEU A 352 25.64 31.41 5.61
CA LEU A 352 26.27 30.17 5.16
C LEU A 352 25.25 29.05 4.93
N VAL A 353 24.24 28.95 5.80
CA VAL A 353 23.27 27.85 5.77
C VAL A 353 22.11 28.18 4.84
N ASN A 354 21.98 27.41 3.75
CA ASN A 354 20.82 27.46 2.88
C ASN A 354 19.90 26.25 3.15
N PRO A 355 18.65 26.44 3.62
CA PRO A 355 17.77 25.32 3.97
C PRO A 355 17.25 24.52 2.74
N LYS A 356 17.33 25.08 1.52
CA LYS A 356 16.71 24.49 0.31
C LYS A 356 17.11 23.02 0.04
N PRO A 357 18.39 22.59 0.12
CA PRO A 357 18.76 21.21 -0.19
C PRO A 357 18.14 20.19 0.76
N LEU A 358 18.03 20.54 2.05
CA LEU A 358 17.42 19.66 3.05
C LEU A 358 15.90 19.58 2.84
N VAL A 359 15.23 20.72 2.70
CA VAL A 359 13.78 20.77 2.45
C VAL A 359 13.43 20.04 1.15
N ALA A 360 14.25 20.17 0.11
CA ALA A 360 14.07 19.46 -1.15
C ALA A 360 14.18 17.93 -0.97
N ALA A 361 15.17 17.43 -0.23
CA ALA A 361 15.32 16.00 0.02
C ALA A 361 14.13 15.41 0.80
N ILE A 362 13.64 16.12 1.82
CA ILE A 362 12.46 15.70 2.59
C ILE A 362 11.20 15.74 1.71
N LYS A 363 10.99 16.83 0.95
CA LYS A 363 9.84 16.95 0.03
C LYS A 363 9.87 15.88 -1.07
N GLU A 364 11.04 15.56 -1.61
CA GLU A 364 11.22 14.49 -2.62
C GLU A 364 10.86 13.12 -2.03
N PHE A 365 11.30 12.82 -0.80
CA PHE A 365 10.95 11.58 -0.12
C PHE A 365 9.45 11.46 0.12
N PHE A 366 8.81 12.47 0.70
CA PHE A 366 7.36 12.40 0.91
C PHE A 366 6.61 12.39 -0.42
N GLY A 367 7.02 13.18 -1.41
CA GLY A 367 6.37 13.37 -2.71
C GLY A 367 6.39 12.14 -3.61
N SER A 368 7.58 11.57 -3.81
CA SER A 368 7.88 10.64 -4.90
C SER A 368 8.38 9.27 -4.44
N SER A 369 8.65 9.06 -3.16
CA SER A 369 9.11 7.76 -2.66
C SER A 369 8.01 6.70 -2.75
N GLN A 370 8.38 5.49 -3.17
CA GLN A 370 7.50 4.32 -3.15
C GLN A 370 7.04 3.95 -1.72
N LEU A 371 7.80 4.34 -0.70
CA LEU A 371 7.48 4.06 0.71
C LEU A 371 6.52 5.08 1.31
N SER A 372 6.43 6.29 0.75
CA SER A 372 5.47 7.33 1.17
C SER A 372 4.20 7.16 0.33
N GLN A 373 3.25 6.41 0.87
CA GLN A 373 2.03 6.03 0.16
C GLN A 373 0.85 6.88 0.63
N PHE A 374 -0.11 7.11 -0.27
CA PHE A 374 -1.43 7.61 0.13
C PHE A 374 -2.03 6.63 1.12
N MET A 375 -2.53 7.15 2.24
CA MET A 375 -3.14 6.30 3.25
C MET A 375 -4.39 5.62 2.68
N ASP A 376 -4.54 4.33 2.97
CA ASP A 376 -5.75 3.58 2.63
C ASP A 376 -6.76 3.82 3.75
N GLN A 377 -7.78 4.60 3.45
CA GLN A 377 -8.83 5.07 4.34
C GLN A 377 -10.20 4.57 3.85
N THR A 378 -10.22 3.39 3.24
CA THR A 378 -11.48 2.75 2.87
C THR A 378 -12.31 2.46 4.12
N ASN A 379 -11.68 1.92 5.16
CA ASN A 379 -12.24 1.73 6.51
C ASN A 379 -11.13 1.72 7.58
N PRO A 380 -11.45 1.74 8.89
CA PRO A 380 -10.44 1.80 9.96
C PRO A 380 -9.45 0.62 9.98
N LEU A 381 -9.85 -0.57 9.52
CA LEU A 381 -8.97 -1.74 9.44
C LEU A 381 -7.95 -1.60 8.30
N ALA A 382 -8.37 -1.04 7.16
CA ALA A 382 -7.47 -0.72 6.05
C ALA A 382 -6.35 0.23 6.50
N GLU A 383 -6.70 1.25 7.28
CA GLU A 383 -5.71 2.19 7.83
C GLU A 383 -4.71 1.50 8.76
N LEU A 384 -5.21 0.70 9.68
CA LEU A 384 -4.39 0.02 10.70
C LEU A 384 -3.41 -0.97 10.05
N THR A 385 -3.90 -1.79 9.11
CA THR A 385 -3.06 -2.73 8.37
C THR A 385 -2.02 -2.00 7.50
N HIS A 386 -2.36 -0.86 6.92
CA HIS A 386 -1.40 -0.08 6.12
C HIS A 386 -0.28 0.50 6.99
N LYS A 387 -0.57 0.97 8.22
CA LYS A 387 0.46 1.44 9.18
C LYS A 387 1.41 0.34 9.65
N ARG A 388 0.93 -0.91 9.70
CA ARG A 388 1.69 -2.12 10.11
C ARG A 388 2.30 -2.90 8.94
N ARG A 389 2.22 -2.37 7.72
CA ARG A 389 2.73 -3.01 6.51
C ARG A 389 4.26 -3.01 6.49
N ILE A 390 4.81 -4.11 5.98
CA ILE A 390 6.24 -4.29 5.68
C ILE A 390 6.39 -4.50 4.18
N SER A 391 7.30 -3.76 3.56
CA SER A 391 7.62 -3.85 2.14
C SER A 391 9.08 -4.23 1.93
N ALA A 392 9.36 -5.27 1.15
CA ALA A 392 10.70 -5.58 0.65
C ALA A 392 11.13 -4.68 -0.53
N LEU A 393 10.18 -3.93 -1.09
CA LEU A 393 10.38 -3.02 -2.21
C LEU A 393 10.88 -1.64 -1.73
N GLY A 394 11.35 -0.82 -2.68
CA GLY A 394 11.78 0.56 -2.45
C GLY A 394 13.30 0.73 -2.45
N PRO A 395 13.79 1.98 -2.30
CA PRO A 395 15.23 2.28 -2.34
C PRO A 395 16.01 1.51 -1.27
N GLY A 396 17.09 0.82 -1.66
CA GLY A 396 17.87 -0.04 -0.76
C GLY A 396 17.29 -1.43 -0.51
N GLY A 397 16.06 -1.71 -0.96
CA GLY A 397 15.45 -3.02 -0.98
C GLY A 397 15.59 -3.72 -2.34
N LEU A 398 14.63 -4.58 -2.67
CA LEU A 398 14.57 -5.31 -3.93
C LEU A 398 13.69 -4.58 -4.95
N THR A 399 14.01 -4.71 -6.23
CA THR A 399 13.07 -4.36 -7.31
C THR A 399 12.19 -5.55 -7.64
N ARG A 400 10.95 -5.29 -8.06
CA ARG A 400 9.97 -6.34 -8.37
C ARG A 400 10.47 -7.36 -9.40
N GLU A 401 11.20 -6.90 -10.41
CA GLU A 401 11.74 -7.75 -11.50
C GLU A 401 12.93 -8.61 -11.07
N ARG A 402 13.69 -8.17 -10.05
CA ARG A 402 14.88 -8.90 -9.56
C ARG A 402 14.58 -9.80 -8.37
N ALA A 403 13.38 -9.71 -7.80
CA ALA A 403 12.96 -10.53 -6.68
C ALA A 403 12.66 -11.96 -7.18
N GLY A 404 13.50 -12.92 -6.78
CA GLY A 404 13.30 -14.34 -7.04
C GLY A 404 12.17 -14.96 -6.19
N PHE A 405 11.90 -16.24 -6.43
CA PHE A 405 10.84 -16.98 -5.73
C PHE A 405 11.10 -17.15 -4.24
N ALA A 406 12.33 -17.49 -3.83
CA ALA A 406 12.68 -17.72 -2.41
C ALA A 406 12.31 -16.55 -1.48
N VAL A 407 12.44 -15.31 -1.96
CA VAL A 407 12.11 -14.12 -1.15
C VAL A 407 10.60 -13.94 -0.95
N ARG A 408 9.79 -14.54 -1.83
CA ARG A 408 8.33 -14.48 -1.78
C ARG A 408 7.73 -15.60 -0.92
N ASP A 409 8.51 -16.64 -0.67
CA ASP A 409 8.08 -17.80 0.10
C ASP A 409 8.02 -17.49 1.60
N ILE A 410 7.28 -18.33 2.33
CA ILE A 410 7.13 -18.20 3.77
C ILE A 410 8.28 -18.94 4.44
N HIS A 411 9.06 -18.24 5.25
CA HIS A 411 10.16 -18.81 6.01
C HIS A 411 9.69 -19.15 7.44
N PRO A 412 10.13 -20.27 8.06
CA PRO A 412 9.79 -20.62 9.46
C PRO A 412 10.03 -19.50 10.50
N SER A 413 11.09 -18.70 10.33
CA SER A 413 11.38 -17.53 11.18
C SER A 413 10.29 -16.45 11.17
N HIS A 414 9.38 -16.45 10.19
CA HIS A 414 8.23 -15.53 10.14
C HIS A 414 7.23 -15.77 11.27
N TYR A 415 7.22 -16.95 11.88
CA TYR A 415 6.30 -17.30 12.96
C TYR A 415 6.31 -16.24 14.07
N GLY A 416 5.12 -15.73 14.41
CA GLY A 416 4.95 -14.69 15.42
C GLY A 416 5.47 -13.29 15.05
N ARG A 417 6.04 -13.11 13.85
CA ARG A 417 6.72 -11.87 13.40
C ARG A 417 6.04 -11.25 12.19
N ILE A 418 5.89 -12.02 11.12
CA ILE A 418 5.23 -11.61 9.86
C ILE A 418 4.09 -12.59 9.62
N CYS A 419 2.91 -12.07 9.31
CA CYS A 419 1.76 -12.92 9.04
C CYS A 419 1.99 -13.74 7.76
N PRO A 420 1.79 -15.07 7.80
CA PRO A 420 1.93 -15.93 6.62
C PRO A 420 0.74 -15.84 5.65
N ILE A 421 -0.40 -15.29 6.10
CA ILE A 421 -1.66 -15.23 5.35
C ILE A 421 -1.84 -13.89 4.64
N GLU A 422 -1.65 -12.77 5.34
CA GLU A 422 -1.96 -11.45 4.78
C GLU A 422 -0.86 -10.95 3.83
N THR A 423 -1.06 -11.18 2.53
CA THR A 423 -0.27 -10.61 1.42
C THR A 423 -1.18 -10.28 0.24
N PRO A 424 -0.83 -9.32 -0.63
CA PRO A 424 -1.55 -9.12 -1.89
C PRO A 424 -1.49 -10.38 -2.78
N GLU A 425 -2.60 -10.74 -3.42
CA GLU A 425 -2.70 -11.87 -4.39
C GLU A 425 -1.98 -11.61 -5.72
N GLY A 426 -1.71 -10.34 -6.00
CA GLY A 426 -1.14 -9.91 -7.27
C GLY A 426 0.37 -10.15 -7.36
N PRO A 427 1.05 -9.43 -8.26
CA PRO A 427 2.47 -9.66 -8.53
C PRO A 427 3.42 -9.23 -7.39
N ASN A 428 2.87 -8.63 -6.33
CA ASN A 428 3.59 -8.27 -5.11
C ASN A 428 3.43 -9.32 -4.00
N ALA A 429 2.83 -10.48 -4.29
CA ALA A 429 2.72 -11.59 -3.35
C ALA A 429 4.08 -11.95 -2.72
N GLY A 430 4.13 -12.03 -1.39
CA GLY A 430 5.33 -12.33 -0.59
C GLY A 430 6.30 -11.15 -0.44
N LEU A 431 6.21 -10.11 -1.27
CA LEU A 431 7.06 -8.91 -1.18
C LEU A 431 6.49 -7.84 -0.25
N ILE A 432 5.18 -7.89 -0.01
CA ILE A 432 4.46 -7.01 0.90
C ILE A 432 3.73 -7.90 1.89
N GLY A 433 4.07 -7.77 3.16
CA GLY A 433 3.41 -8.48 4.25
C GLY A 433 2.95 -7.53 5.34
N SER A 434 2.24 -8.08 6.33
CA SER A 434 1.82 -7.36 7.53
C SER A 434 2.51 -7.95 8.76
N LEU A 435 2.83 -7.10 9.74
CA LEU A 435 3.28 -7.56 11.05
C LEU A 435 2.23 -8.43 11.72
N ALA A 436 2.68 -9.47 12.41
CA ALA A 436 1.82 -10.28 13.27
C ALA A 436 1.29 -9.46 14.46
N THR A 437 0.28 -9.97 15.16
CA THR A 437 -0.44 -9.26 16.23
C THR A 437 0.49 -8.77 17.35
N HIS A 438 1.38 -9.62 17.86
CA HIS A 438 2.26 -9.31 19.00
C HIS A 438 3.67 -8.87 18.59
N ALA A 439 3.96 -8.82 17.29
CA ALA A 439 5.28 -8.49 16.78
C ALA A 439 5.69 -7.07 17.17
N ARG A 440 6.92 -6.93 17.68
CA ARG A 440 7.57 -5.64 17.96
C ARG A 440 8.90 -5.54 17.23
N VAL A 441 9.33 -4.32 16.94
CA VAL A 441 10.64 -4.06 16.34
C VAL A 441 11.57 -3.54 17.43
N ASN A 442 12.71 -4.22 17.62
CA ASN A 442 13.71 -3.81 18.60
C ASN A 442 14.53 -2.60 18.08
N PRO A 443 15.37 -1.95 18.92
CA PRO A 443 16.17 -0.80 18.49
C PRO A 443 17.16 -1.09 17.34
N TYR A 444 17.56 -2.35 17.14
CA TYR A 444 18.41 -2.77 16.02
C TYR A 444 17.63 -2.98 14.71
N GLY A 445 16.29 -2.96 14.76
CA GLY A 445 15.41 -3.19 13.62
C GLY A 445 15.03 -4.65 13.39
N PHE A 446 15.37 -5.58 14.27
CA PHE A 446 14.90 -6.97 14.18
C PHE A 446 13.49 -7.10 14.77
N ILE A 447 12.69 -7.99 14.17
CA ILE A 447 11.35 -8.27 14.64
C ILE A 447 11.44 -9.31 15.77
N ALA A 448 10.91 -8.95 16.93
CA ALA A 448 10.83 -9.80 18.10
C ALA A 448 9.38 -10.18 18.39
N THR A 449 9.19 -11.32 19.04
CA THR A 449 7.88 -11.84 19.41
C THR A 449 7.91 -12.37 20.86
N PRO A 450 6.84 -12.24 21.65
CA PRO A 450 6.87 -12.55 23.07
C PRO A 450 6.63 -14.04 23.36
N TYR A 451 7.24 -14.54 24.43
CA TYR A 451 7.07 -15.91 24.92
C TYR A 451 7.06 -15.96 26.46
N TYR A 452 6.35 -16.93 27.03
CA TYR A 452 6.44 -17.27 28.46
C TYR A 452 7.55 -18.28 28.68
N LYS A 453 8.34 -18.06 29.74
CA LYS A 453 9.39 -18.98 30.15
C LYS A 453 8.79 -20.22 30.83
N VAL A 454 9.34 -21.38 30.54
CA VAL A 454 9.00 -22.64 31.21
C VAL A 454 10.12 -23.03 32.17
N GLU A 455 9.75 -23.44 33.39
CA GLU A 455 10.69 -23.94 34.39
C GLU A 455 10.17 -25.27 34.95
N ASN A 456 10.93 -26.35 34.75
CA ASN A 456 10.57 -27.71 35.19
C ASN A 456 9.16 -28.14 34.73
N GLY A 457 8.82 -27.92 33.46
CA GLY A 457 7.50 -28.26 32.91
C GLY A 457 6.35 -27.33 33.31
N ARG A 458 6.62 -26.26 34.09
CA ARG A 458 5.64 -25.26 34.49
C ARG A 458 5.79 -23.96 33.69
N VAL A 459 4.72 -23.51 33.04
CA VAL A 459 4.66 -22.24 32.32
C VAL A 459 4.51 -21.09 33.30
N ARG A 460 5.53 -20.22 33.38
CA ARG A 460 5.58 -19.07 34.29
C ARG A 460 4.79 -17.88 33.75
N LYS A 461 3.46 -17.95 33.80
CA LYS A 461 2.56 -16.82 33.47
C LYS A 461 2.59 -15.68 34.50
N ASP A 462 3.20 -15.92 35.67
CA ASP A 462 3.44 -14.93 36.72
C ASP A 462 4.58 -13.95 36.38
N LEU A 463 5.47 -14.31 35.46
CA LEU A 463 6.54 -13.46 34.96
C LEU A 463 6.12 -12.74 33.67
N PRO A 464 6.65 -11.52 33.40
CA PRO A 464 6.39 -10.85 32.13
C PRO A 464 6.97 -11.64 30.96
N ALA A 465 6.25 -11.67 29.85
CA ALA A 465 6.69 -12.35 28.64
C ALA A 465 7.99 -11.73 28.09
N VAL A 466 8.90 -12.59 27.64
CA VAL A 466 10.21 -12.20 27.08
C VAL A 466 10.10 -12.09 25.57
N TYR A 467 10.50 -10.95 25.01
CA TYR A 467 10.55 -10.74 23.57
C TYR A 467 11.85 -11.30 23.00
N MET A 468 11.76 -12.25 22.06
CA MET A 468 12.92 -12.90 21.45
C MET A 468 13.00 -12.64 19.94
N THR A 469 14.21 -12.38 19.44
CA THR A 469 14.49 -12.28 18.01
C THR A 469 14.58 -13.66 17.36
N ALA A 470 14.57 -13.72 16.02
CA ALA A 470 14.58 -15.00 15.31
C ALA A 470 15.86 -15.81 15.57
N ASP A 471 17.01 -15.14 15.72
CA ASP A 471 18.29 -15.78 16.01
C ASP A 471 18.41 -16.28 17.46
N GLU A 472 17.70 -15.67 18.40
CA GLU A 472 17.64 -16.16 19.79
C GLU A 472 16.69 -17.36 19.92
N GLU A 473 15.59 -17.36 19.15
CA GLU A 473 14.60 -18.44 19.12
C GLU A 473 15.19 -19.75 18.58
N ASP A 474 16.07 -19.70 17.58
CA ASP A 474 16.63 -20.90 16.92
C ASP A 474 17.40 -21.82 17.88
N ASP A 475 18.00 -21.27 18.94
CA ASP A 475 18.78 -22.03 19.94
C ASP A 475 17.91 -22.59 21.09
N LEU A 476 16.59 -22.36 21.07
CA LEU A 476 15.65 -22.70 22.15
C LEU A 476 14.53 -23.63 21.64
N ARG A 477 13.99 -24.48 22.51
CA ARG A 477 12.83 -25.32 22.19
C ARG A 477 11.54 -24.60 22.56
N VAL A 478 10.80 -24.16 21.54
CA VAL A 478 9.62 -23.32 21.70
C VAL A 478 8.35 -24.07 21.33
N ALA A 479 7.44 -24.20 22.30
CA ALA A 479 6.10 -24.75 22.10
C ALA A 479 5.10 -23.69 21.61
N ALA A 480 4.06 -24.15 20.93
CA ALA A 480 2.96 -23.32 20.45
C ALA A 480 2.06 -22.81 21.60
N GLY A 481 1.21 -21.82 21.32
CA GLY A 481 0.41 -21.14 22.33
C GLY A 481 -0.91 -21.83 22.69
N ASP A 482 -1.21 -22.94 22.04
CA ASP A 482 -2.41 -23.78 22.14
C ASP A 482 -2.20 -25.03 23.02
N ILE A 483 -1.07 -25.12 23.71
CA ILE A 483 -0.78 -26.27 24.58
C ILE A 483 -1.72 -26.34 25.78
N ASN A 484 -2.12 -27.57 26.13
CA ASN A 484 -2.93 -27.84 27.32
C ASN A 484 -2.09 -27.69 28.59
N THR A 485 -2.60 -26.92 29.55
CA THR A 485 -1.97 -26.70 30.86
C THR A 485 -2.97 -26.95 31.98
N ASP A 486 -2.51 -27.45 33.12
CA ASP A 486 -3.33 -27.62 34.32
C ASP A 486 -3.59 -26.28 35.04
N GLU A 487 -4.35 -26.29 36.14
CA GLU A 487 -4.64 -25.09 36.94
C GLU A 487 -3.37 -24.44 37.54
N ASP A 488 -2.32 -25.22 37.76
CA ASP A 488 -1.01 -24.75 38.26
C ASP A 488 -0.07 -24.27 37.15
N ASN A 489 -0.50 -24.37 35.88
CA ASN A 489 0.23 -24.12 34.64
C ASN A 489 1.32 -25.13 34.28
N ASN A 490 1.25 -26.37 34.76
CA ASN A 490 2.09 -27.46 34.25
C ASN A 490 1.55 -27.96 32.92
N ILE A 491 2.46 -28.30 32.01
CA ILE A 491 2.13 -28.78 30.68
C ILE A 491 1.59 -30.21 30.76
N ILE A 492 0.47 -30.47 30.09
CA ILE A 492 -0.18 -31.78 30.04
C ILE A 492 0.26 -32.53 28.78
N GLY A 493 0.75 -33.76 28.96
CA GLY A 493 1.13 -34.68 27.88
C GLY A 493 2.61 -35.12 27.93
N ASP A 494 2.90 -36.31 27.44
CA ASP A 494 4.26 -36.89 27.49
C ASP A 494 5.18 -36.36 26.38
N GLN A 495 4.60 -35.99 25.23
CA GLN A 495 5.33 -35.45 24.09
C GLN A 495 4.62 -34.21 23.55
N ILE A 496 5.34 -33.10 23.53
CA ILE A 496 4.86 -31.80 23.09
C ILE A 496 5.53 -31.44 21.78
N ALA A 497 4.76 -30.98 20.80
CA ALA A 497 5.30 -30.45 19.57
C ALA A 497 6.02 -29.12 19.83
N VAL A 498 7.30 -29.07 19.51
CA VAL A 498 8.17 -27.90 19.68
C VAL A 498 8.86 -27.55 18.38
N ARG A 499 9.16 -26.27 18.22
CA ARG A 499 10.03 -25.77 17.16
C ARG A 499 11.44 -25.65 17.71
N TYR A 500 12.41 -26.21 17.00
CA TYR A 500 13.82 -26.13 17.33
C TYR A 500 14.64 -26.02 16.03
N ARG A 501 15.47 -24.98 15.91
CA ARG A 501 16.26 -24.71 14.70
C ARG A 501 15.45 -24.80 13.40
N GLN A 502 14.28 -24.16 13.39
CA GLN A 502 13.36 -24.06 12.23
C GLN A 502 12.62 -25.35 11.87
N ASP A 503 12.92 -26.49 12.52
CA ASP A 503 12.23 -27.76 12.34
C ASP A 503 11.19 -28.02 13.45
N PHE A 504 10.15 -28.78 13.10
CA PHE A 504 9.16 -29.28 14.06
C PHE A 504 9.63 -30.63 14.61
N THR A 505 9.82 -30.69 15.92
CA THR A 505 10.25 -31.90 16.66
C THR A 505 9.35 -32.10 17.88
N THR A 506 9.47 -33.25 18.55
CA THR A 506 8.77 -33.49 19.82
C THR A 506 9.75 -33.44 20.98
N ALA A 507 9.32 -32.89 22.11
CA ALA A 507 10.09 -32.79 23.33
C ALA A 507 9.24 -33.16 24.55
N THR A 508 9.88 -33.59 25.63
CA THR A 508 9.20 -33.79 26.92
C THR A 508 8.89 -32.43 27.58
N PRO A 509 7.88 -32.32 28.46
CA PRO A 509 7.55 -31.07 29.15
C PRO A 509 8.73 -30.39 29.87
N GLU A 510 9.67 -31.19 30.40
CA GLU A 510 10.86 -30.68 31.10
C GLU A 510 11.90 -30.06 30.15
N GLU A 511 11.92 -30.45 28.88
CA GLU A 511 12.84 -29.96 27.85
C GLU A 511 12.32 -28.71 27.13
N VAL A 512 11.06 -28.34 27.34
CA VAL A 512 10.46 -27.12 26.76
C VAL A 512 11.02 -25.90 27.47
N ASP A 513 11.62 -24.99 26.72
CA ASP A 513 12.22 -23.77 27.28
C ASP A 513 11.19 -22.62 27.35
N TYR A 514 10.36 -22.48 26.31
CA TYR A 514 9.42 -21.38 26.15
C TYR A 514 8.11 -21.80 25.48
N VAL A 515 7.04 -21.05 25.76
CA VAL A 515 5.69 -21.24 25.19
C VAL A 515 5.19 -19.92 24.62
N ALA A 516 4.57 -19.95 23.43
CA ALA A 516 3.99 -18.75 22.83
C ALA A 516 2.86 -18.15 23.70
N VAL A 517 2.68 -16.83 23.65
CA VAL A 517 1.74 -16.14 24.52
C VAL A 517 0.29 -16.43 24.12
N SER A 518 0.03 -16.55 22.82
CA SER A 518 -1.32 -16.74 22.29
C SER A 518 -1.30 -17.47 20.94
N PRO A 519 -2.30 -18.31 20.61
CA PRO A 519 -2.42 -18.90 19.28
C PRO A 519 -2.49 -17.85 18.16
N VAL A 520 -3.12 -16.70 18.43
CA VAL A 520 -3.32 -15.60 17.49
C VAL A 520 -2.01 -14.82 17.21
N GLN A 521 -0.93 -15.13 17.92
CA GLN A 521 0.38 -14.50 17.78
C GLN A 521 0.97 -14.62 16.37
N ILE A 522 0.59 -15.67 15.62
CA ILE A 522 1.15 -15.98 14.30
C ILE A 522 0.54 -15.17 13.15
N ILE A 523 -0.68 -14.65 13.34
CA ILE A 523 -1.45 -13.99 12.29
C ILE A 523 -1.48 -12.46 12.45
N SER A 524 -1.90 -11.75 11.40
CA SER A 524 -2.07 -10.30 11.44
C SER A 524 -3.39 -9.90 12.10
N VAL A 525 -3.55 -8.61 12.35
CA VAL A 525 -4.79 -8.05 12.91
C VAL A 525 -5.98 -8.33 12.00
N ALA A 526 -5.86 -8.15 10.68
CA ALA A 526 -6.99 -8.39 9.77
C ALA A 526 -7.37 -9.88 9.68
N THR A 527 -6.38 -10.77 9.65
CA THR A 527 -6.63 -12.21 9.65
C THR A 527 -7.24 -12.68 10.97
N SER A 528 -6.85 -12.06 12.10
CA SER A 528 -7.40 -12.38 13.42
C SER A 528 -8.86 -11.97 13.65
N LEU A 529 -9.47 -11.25 12.70
CA LEU A 529 -10.89 -10.87 12.73
C LEU A 529 -11.81 -11.87 11.98
N ILE A 530 -11.22 -12.94 11.43
CA ILE A 530 -11.95 -14.05 10.80
C ILE A 530 -12.22 -15.09 11.91
N PRO A 531 -13.47 -15.30 12.34
CA PRO A 531 -13.81 -16.40 13.25
C PRO A 531 -13.63 -17.75 12.53
N PHE A 532 -13.42 -18.85 13.25
CA PHE A 532 -13.28 -20.19 12.65
C PHE A 532 -12.20 -20.29 11.55
N LEU A 533 -11.11 -19.54 11.70
CA LEU A 533 -10.05 -19.43 10.71
C LEU A 533 -9.37 -20.76 10.40
N GLU A 534 -9.25 -21.63 11.40
CA GLU A 534 -8.69 -22.98 11.32
C GLU A 534 -9.45 -23.90 10.36
N HIS A 535 -10.71 -23.58 10.05
CA HIS A 535 -11.56 -24.30 9.09
C HIS A 535 -11.50 -23.75 7.65
N ASP A 536 -10.62 -22.78 7.41
CA ASP A 536 -10.43 -22.15 6.10
C ASP A 536 -9.05 -22.48 5.50
N ASP A 537 -9.03 -22.83 4.21
CA ASP A 537 -7.79 -22.89 3.45
C ASP A 537 -7.06 -21.53 3.45
N ALA A 538 -5.73 -21.58 3.52
CA ALA A 538 -4.89 -20.38 3.61
C ALA A 538 -5.14 -19.38 2.47
N ASN A 539 -5.43 -19.84 1.25
CA ASN A 539 -5.71 -18.95 0.12
C ASN A 539 -7.04 -18.21 0.31
N ARG A 540 -8.03 -18.85 0.93
CA ARG A 540 -9.34 -18.22 1.23
C ARG A 540 -9.23 -17.26 2.41
N ALA A 541 -8.50 -17.63 3.45
CA ALA A 541 -8.18 -16.74 4.55
C ALA A 541 -7.42 -15.48 4.09
N LEU A 542 -6.49 -15.63 3.14
CA LEU A 542 -5.77 -14.52 2.50
C LEU A 542 -6.73 -13.58 1.77
N MET A 543 -7.63 -14.15 0.95
CA MET A 543 -8.67 -13.40 0.24
C MET A 543 -9.59 -12.66 1.22
N GLY A 544 -10.05 -13.34 2.27
CA GLY A 544 -10.90 -12.79 3.33
C GLY A 544 -10.26 -11.62 4.06
N SER A 545 -9.00 -11.80 4.49
CA SER A 545 -8.20 -10.75 5.14
C SER A 545 -8.04 -9.52 4.24
N ASN A 546 -7.79 -9.74 2.94
CA ASN A 546 -7.65 -8.66 1.97
C ASN A 546 -8.96 -7.92 1.69
N MET A 547 -10.08 -8.63 1.60
CA MET A 547 -11.40 -8.06 1.26
C MET A 547 -12.02 -7.29 2.42
N GLN A 548 -11.75 -7.67 3.68
CA GLN A 548 -12.18 -6.88 4.83
C GLN A 548 -11.65 -5.43 4.76
N ARG A 549 -10.45 -5.20 4.23
CA ARG A 549 -9.88 -3.86 4.02
C ARG A 549 -10.58 -3.07 2.91
N GLN A 550 -11.26 -3.75 2.00
CA GLN A 550 -11.98 -3.16 0.88
C GLN A 550 -13.44 -2.85 1.21
N ALA A 551 -13.90 -3.19 2.43
CA ALA A 551 -15.27 -2.97 2.85
C ALA A 551 -15.58 -1.48 3.00
N VAL A 552 -16.67 -1.03 2.37
CA VAL A 552 -17.09 0.38 2.40
C VAL A 552 -17.90 0.65 3.66
N PRO A 553 -17.67 1.76 4.37
CA PRO A 553 -18.48 2.17 5.50
C PRO A 553 -19.94 2.39 5.09
N LEU A 554 -20.83 1.69 5.79
CA LEU A 554 -22.27 1.77 5.55
C LEU A 554 -22.88 2.97 6.27
N LEU A 555 -24.08 3.36 5.82
CA LEU A 555 -24.86 4.43 6.45
C LEU A 555 -25.19 4.09 7.92
N ARG A 556 -25.45 2.81 8.21
CA ARG A 556 -25.71 2.29 9.55
C ARG A 556 -24.81 1.06 9.76
N PRO A 557 -23.60 1.24 10.32
CA PRO A 557 -22.75 0.09 10.62
C PRO A 557 -23.40 -0.78 11.71
N GLU A 558 -23.22 -2.09 11.59
CA GLU A 558 -23.71 -3.08 12.55
C GLU A 558 -22.55 -4.00 12.93
N ARG A 559 -22.33 -4.19 14.24
CA ARG A 559 -21.30 -5.09 14.76
C ARG A 559 -21.65 -6.56 14.50
N PRO A 560 -20.66 -7.43 14.23
CA PRO A 560 -20.91 -8.83 13.97
C PRO A 560 -21.53 -9.55 15.17
N LEU A 561 -22.46 -10.47 14.94
CA LEU A 561 -22.99 -11.36 15.98
C LEU A 561 -21.93 -12.37 16.46
N VAL A 562 -21.08 -12.81 15.52
CA VAL A 562 -19.93 -13.69 15.77
C VAL A 562 -18.66 -12.91 15.50
N GLY A 563 -17.99 -12.46 16.55
CA GLY A 563 -16.72 -11.74 16.48
C GLY A 563 -15.57 -12.54 17.07
N THR A 564 -14.36 -12.02 17.00
CA THR A 564 -13.17 -12.63 17.64
C THR A 564 -12.79 -11.93 18.95
N GLY A 565 -13.41 -10.78 19.23
CA GLY A 565 -13.18 -9.93 20.39
C GLY A 565 -11.95 -9.03 20.25
N LEU A 566 -11.37 -8.96 19.06
CA LEU A 566 -10.29 -8.03 18.70
C LEU A 566 -10.81 -6.77 17.99
N GLU A 567 -12.08 -6.75 17.63
CA GLU A 567 -12.78 -5.64 16.95
C GLU A 567 -12.69 -4.35 17.76
N ALA A 568 -12.90 -4.42 19.08
CA ALA A 568 -12.86 -3.26 19.97
C ALA A 568 -11.47 -2.61 20.02
N GLN A 569 -10.42 -3.44 20.09
CA GLN A 569 -9.04 -2.95 20.10
C GLN A 569 -8.62 -2.41 18.72
N ALA A 570 -8.97 -3.12 17.64
CA ALA A 570 -8.68 -2.66 16.28
C ALA A 570 -9.34 -1.30 15.98
N ALA A 571 -10.59 -1.10 16.43
CA ALA A 571 -11.29 0.17 16.32
C ALA A 571 -10.60 1.29 17.12
N ARG A 572 -10.24 1.02 18.38
CA ARG A 572 -9.53 1.97 19.25
C ARG A 572 -8.18 2.40 18.67
N ASP A 573 -7.34 1.44 18.33
CA ASP A 573 -5.96 1.68 17.88
C ASP A 573 -5.90 2.29 16.47
N SER A 574 -6.97 2.15 15.66
CA SER A 574 -7.06 2.84 14.36
C SER A 574 -7.00 4.38 14.48
N GLY A 575 -7.47 4.92 15.61
CA GLY A 575 -7.62 6.35 15.87
C GLY A 575 -8.81 6.99 15.13
N MET A 576 -9.79 6.20 14.69
CA MET A 576 -11.03 6.70 14.07
C MET A 576 -12.14 6.99 15.09
N VAL A 577 -12.10 6.32 16.25
CA VAL A 577 -13.00 6.58 17.39
C VAL A 577 -12.42 7.68 18.28
N ILE A 578 -13.28 8.46 18.93
CA ILE A 578 -12.83 9.46 19.91
C ILE A 578 -12.74 8.77 21.27
N VAL A 579 -11.58 8.87 21.92
CA VAL A 579 -11.33 8.26 23.22
C VAL A 579 -11.12 9.35 24.28
N SER A 580 -11.69 9.15 25.47
CA SER A 580 -11.52 10.05 26.61
C SER A 580 -10.06 10.06 27.08
N ARG A 581 -9.53 11.25 27.36
CA ARG A 581 -8.15 11.45 27.83
C ARG A 581 -8.05 11.48 29.35
N CYS A 582 -9.17 11.68 30.04
CA CYS A 582 -9.24 11.83 31.49
C CYS A 582 -10.48 11.11 32.03
N ASP A 583 -10.44 10.83 33.33
CA ASP A 583 -11.62 10.42 34.08
C ASP A 583 -12.48 11.65 34.35
N GLY A 584 -13.78 11.57 34.12
CA GLY A 584 -14.61 12.77 34.22
C GLY A 584 -16.09 12.53 33.98
N GLU A 585 -16.83 13.62 33.89
CA GLU A 585 -18.26 13.62 33.57
C GLU A 585 -18.50 14.39 32.28
N VAL A 586 -19.36 13.86 31.42
CA VAL A 586 -19.73 14.50 30.15
C VAL A 586 -20.62 15.69 30.44
N SER A 587 -20.06 16.89 30.27
CA SER A 587 -20.74 18.17 30.53
C SER A 587 -21.64 18.62 29.37
N TYR A 588 -21.26 18.29 28.13
CA TYR A 588 -21.96 18.71 26.92
C TYR A 588 -21.71 17.73 25.77
N VAL A 589 -22.75 17.46 24.98
CA VAL A 589 -22.69 16.62 23.78
C VAL A 589 -23.54 17.26 22.69
N ASP A 590 -22.95 17.46 21.51
CA ASP A 590 -23.68 17.69 20.27
C ASP A 590 -23.06 16.89 19.12
N ALA A 591 -23.62 17.04 17.91
CA ALA A 591 -23.13 16.32 16.74
C ALA A 591 -21.74 16.73 16.26
N ASN A 592 -21.18 17.84 16.75
CA ASN A 592 -19.91 18.45 16.30
C ASN A 592 -18.82 18.44 17.38
N SER A 593 -19.18 18.34 18.66
CA SER A 593 -18.30 18.51 19.81
C SER A 593 -18.81 17.77 21.05
N ILE A 594 -17.87 17.26 21.84
CA ILE A 594 -18.10 16.61 23.13
C ILE A 594 -17.22 17.29 24.15
N ARG A 595 -17.75 17.65 25.33
CA ARG A 595 -16.97 18.25 26.41
C ARG A 595 -17.02 17.40 27.66
N VAL A 596 -15.84 16.98 28.12
CA VAL A 596 -15.67 16.19 29.35
C VAL A 596 -15.06 17.08 30.42
N ARG A 597 -15.69 17.14 31.59
CA ARG A 597 -15.16 17.82 32.78
C ARG A 597 -14.29 16.83 33.54
N ASP A 598 -13.00 17.10 33.57
CA ASP A 598 -12.02 16.28 34.29
C ASP A 598 -12.31 16.28 35.80
N ALA A 599 -12.36 15.09 36.40
CA ALA A 599 -12.60 14.92 37.83
C ALA A 599 -11.47 15.50 38.70
N GLN A 600 -10.23 15.54 38.20
CA GLN A 600 -9.08 16.01 38.98
C GLN A 600 -8.84 17.51 38.85
N THR A 601 -8.81 18.03 37.62
CA THR A 601 -8.49 19.45 37.37
C THR A 601 -9.72 20.34 37.27
N ASN A 602 -10.92 19.76 37.21
CA ASN A 602 -12.19 20.45 36.97
C ASN A 602 -12.19 21.31 35.70
N LYS A 603 -11.27 21.05 34.76
CA LYS A 603 -11.19 21.70 33.45
C LYS A 603 -12.05 20.92 32.46
N GLU A 604 -12.74 21.66 31.59
CA GLU A 604 -13.45 21.07 30.46
C GLU A 604 -12.51 20.85 29.29
N ILE A 605 -12.43 19.62 28.82
CA ILE A 605 -11.68 19.22 27.62
C ILE A 605 -12.69 19.04 26.49
N GLU A 606 -12.49 19.80 25.41
CA GLU A 606 -13.34 19.74 24.21
C GLU A 606 -12.74 18.79 23.17
N TYR A 607 -13.59 17.92 22.65
CA TYR A 607 -13.29 16.96 21.58
C TYR A 607 -14.12 17.33 20.35
N GLN A 608 -13.46 17.59 19.23
CA GLN A 608 -14.12 17.91 17.96
C GLN A 608 -14.48 16.62 17.22
N VAL A 609 -15.70 16.55 16.70
CA VAL A 609 -16.27 15.39 15.99
C VAL A 609 -16.18 15.62 14.48
N GLN A 610 -15.64 14.65 13.74
CA GLN A 610 -15.53 14.72 12.29
C GLN A 610 -16.87 14.43 11.61
N LYS A 611 -17.35 15.35 10.76
CA LYS A 611 -18.64 15.22 10.06
C LYS A 611 -18.48 15.31 8.55
N TYR A 612 -19.01 14.31 7.85
CA TYR A 612 -19.06 14.23 6.38
C TYR A 612 -17.77 14.67 5.68
N GLN A 613 -16.62 14.24 6.23
CA GLN A 613 -15.32 14.51 5.62
C GLN A 613 -15.04 13.45 4.55
N ARG A 614 -14.39 13.86 3.46
CA ARG A 614 -13.97 12.96 2.38
C ARG A 614 -12.72 12.16 2.81
N SER A 615 -12.71 10.85 2.58
CA SER A 615 -11.51 10.01 2.69
C SER A 615 -10.65 10.06 1.41
N ASN A 616 -9.42 9.54 1.45
CA ASN A 616 -8.59 9.42 0.25
C ASN A 616 -9.24 8.58 -0.88
N GLN A 617 -10.08 7.60 -0.53
CA GLN A 617 -10.81 6.71 -1.46
C GLN A 617 -12.26 7.18 -1.69
N ASP A 618 -12.54 8.47 -1.49
CA ASP A 618 -13.84 9.08 -1.73
C ASP A 618 -14.99 8.53 -0.85
N THR A 619 -14.67 7.81 0.22
CA THR A 619 -15.67 7.37 1.21
C THR A 619 -15.97 8.47 2.23
N CYS A 620 -17.04 8.32 3.00
CA CYS A 620 -17.43 9.28 4.03
C CYS A 620 -16.82 8.95 5.39
N LEU A 621 -15.98 9.86 5.90
CA LEU A 621 -15.52 9.90 7.29
C LEU A 621 -16.54 10.70 8.13
N ASN A 622 -17.27 10.00 9.00
CA ASN A 622 -18.30 10.58 9.85
C ASN A 622 -18.29 9.90 11.22
N GLN A 623 -18.12 10.71 12.25
CA GLN A 623 -18.21 10.31 13.64
C GLN A 623 -19.59 10.62 14.25
N ARG A 624 -19.95 9.86 15.28
CA ARG A 624 -21.25 9.93 15.99
C ARG A 624 -21.00 9.79 17.51
N PRO A 625 -21.36 10.79 18.33
CA PRO A 625 -21.30 10.65 19.78
C PRO A 625 -22.14 9.46 20.26
N ILE A 626 -21.61 8.70 21.23
CA ILE A 626 -22.33 7.59 21.88
C ILE A 626 -22.71 7.90 23.33
N VAL A 627 -22.03 8.87 23.95
CA VAL A 627 -22.26 9.30 25.33
C VAL A 627 -23.37 10.35 25.42
N PHE A 628 -24.02 10.41 26.57
CA PHE A 628 -25.02 11.42 26.94
C PHE A 628 -24.47 12.37 28.01
N VAL A 629 -25.13 13.53 28.15
CA VAL A 629 -24.77 14.49 29.19
C VAL A 629 -25.05 13.88 30.57
N GLY A 630 -24.07 13.96 31.47
CA GLY A 630 -24.10 13.36 32.80
C GLY A 630 -23.46 11.98 32.90
N ASP A 631 -23.04 11.38 31.78
CA ASP A 631 -22.33 10.10 31.80
C ASP A 631 -20.95 10.27 32.44
N LYS A 632 -20.59 9.32 33.32
CA LYS A 632 -19.24 9.23 33.89
C LYS A 632 -18.37 8.41 32.95
N VAL A 633 -17.25 8.98 32.54
CA VAL A 633 -16.31 8.37 31.59
C VAL A 633 -14.95 8.14 32.24
N VAL A 634 -14.31 7.04 31.87
CA VAL A 634 -12.94 6.72 32.30
C VAL A 634 -11.96 7.01 31.17
N ALA A 635 -10.71 7.37 31.50
CA ALA A 635 -9.65 7.51 30.53
C ALA A 635 -9.49 6.21 29.71
N GLY A 636 -9.51 6.33 28.38
CA GLY A 636 -9.52 5.18 27.49
C GLY A 636 -10.91 4.69 27.06
N GLU A 637 -11.99 5.23 27.62
CA GLU A 637 -13.37 4.96 27.19
C GLU A 637 -13.71 5.71 25.89
N ILE A 638 -14.58 5.12 25.07
CA ILE A 638 -14.94 5.66 23.76
C ILE A 638 -16.10 6.66 23.92
N LEU A 639 -15.93 7.85 23.36
CA LEU A 639 -16.90 8.94 23.41
C LEU A 639 -17.74 9.04 22.13
N ALA A 640 -17.15 8.67 20.99
CA ALA A 640 -17.80 8.71 19.69
C ALA A 640 -17.30 7.57 18.77
N ASP A 641 -18.25 6.97 18.06
CA ASP A 641 -18.00 6.02 16.97
C ASP A 641 -17.58 6.75 15.69
N GLY A 642 -16.79 6.08 14.84
CA GLY A 642 -16.47 6.48 13.47
C GLY A 642 -17.38 5.85 12.39
N SER A 643 -16.94 5.86 11.13
CA SER A 643 -17.76 5.47 9.97
C SER A 643 -18.05 3.97 9.84
N ALA A 644 -17.23 3.10 10.43
CA ALA A 644 -17.36 1.64 10.35
C ALA A 644 -17.14 1.03 11.73
N THR A 645 -17.76 1.65 12.74
CA THR A 645 -17.70 1.19 14.13
C THR A 645 -19.07 1.35 14.78
N GLU A 646 -19.41 0.45 15.69
CA GLU A 646 -20.62 0.53 16.50
C GLU A 646 -20.26 0.20 17.95
N ARG A 647 -20.58 1.11 18.89
CA ARG A 647 -20.27 1.00 20.32
C ARG A 647 -18.80 0.68 20.59
N GLY A 648 -17.91 1.28 19.81
CA GLY A 648 -16.47 1.09 19.93
C GLY A 648 -15.91 -0.20 19.34
N GLU A 649 -16.73 -1.04 18.71
CA GLU A 649 -16.30 -2.24 17.98
C GLU A 649 -16.25 -1.97 16.48
N LEU A 650 -15.33 -2.63 15.78
CA LEU A 650 -15.26 -2.57 14.32
C LEU A 650 -16.49 -3.23 13.67
N ALA A 651 -17.14 -2.50 12.77
CA ALA A 651 -18.37 -2.91 12.10
C ALA A 651 -18.25 -2.62 10.59
N LEU A 652 -17.74 -3.60 9.85
CA LEU A 652 -17.43 -3.50 8.41
C LEU A 652 -18.58 -3.89 7.48
N GLY A 653 -19.61 -4.56 8.00
CA GLY A 653 -20.68 -5.22 7.25
C GLY A 653 -22.01 -5.22 8.00
N GLN A 654 -22.84 -6.21 7.71
CA GLN A 654 -24.18 -6.41 8.33
C GLN A 654 -24.44 -7.89 8.61
N ASN A 655 -25.27 -8.19 9.61
CA ASN A 655 -25.69 -9.55 9.92
C ASN A 655 -26.93 -9.94 9.09
N ILE A 656 -26.74 -10.77 8.07
CA ILE A 656 -27.76 -11.05 7.04
C ILE A 656 -28.21 -12.51 7.09
N LEU A 657 -29.51 -12.75 6.86
CA LEU A 657 -30.05 -14.11 6.78
C LEU A 657 -29.68 -14.75 5.43
N VAL A 658 -28.83 -15.77 5.46
CA VAL A 658 -28.28 -16.44 4.29
C VAL A 658 -28.82 -17.86 4.16
N ALA A 659 -29.20 -18.26 2.95
CA ALA A 659 -29.48 -19.66 2.60
C ALA A 659 -28.43 -20.21 1.64
N TYR A 660 -27.96 -21.44 1.89
CA TYR A 660 -27.04 -22.15 1.00
C TYR A 660 -27.80 -23.13 0.09
N MET A 661 -28.31 -22.64 -1.03
CA MET A 661 -28.98 -23.45 -2.04
C MET A 661 -28.81 -22.86 -3.45
N PRO A 662 -28.78 -23.67 -4.52
CA PRO A 662 -28.92 -23.15 -5.88
C PRO A 662 -30.33 -22.58 -6.07
N TRP A 663 -30.45 -21.44 -6.76
CA TRP A 663 -31.74 -20.81 -7.04
C TRP A 663 -31.85 -20.38 -8.50
N GLU A 664 -32.55 -21.16 -9.33
CA GLU A 664 -32.87 -20.85 -10.74
C GLU A 664 -31.66 -20.40 -11.60
N GLY A 665 -30.45 -20.80 -11.22
CA GLY A 665 -29.20 -20.36 -11.85
C GLY A 665 -28.80 -18.91 -11.59
N TYR A 666 -29.55 -18.12 -10.80
CA TYR A 666 -29.17 -16.73 -10.49
C TYR A 666 -27.91 -16.65 -9.63
N ASN A 667 -27.65 -17.65 -8.81
CA ASN A 667 -26.42 -17.77 -8.03
C ASN A 667 -25.44 -18.80 -8.64
N TYR A 668 -25.44 -18.93 -9.97
CA TYR A 668 -24.45 -19.75 -10.67
C TYR A 668 -23.02 -19.25 -10.42
N GLU A 669 -22.08 -20.20 -10.28
CA GLU A 669 -20.71 -19.94 -9.83
C GLU A 669 -20.65 -19.13 -8.53
N ASP A 670 -20.20 -17.87 -8.62
CA ASP A 670 -20.01 -16.92 -7.52
C ASP A 670 -21.06 -15.81 -7.52
N ALA A 671 -22.10 -15.92 -8.34
CA ALA A 671 -23.16 -14.93 -8.33
C ALA A 671 -23.94 -14.96 -6.99
N ILE A 672 -24.36 -13.79 -6.55
CA ILE A 672 -25.12 -13.62 -5.31
C ILE A 672 -26.51 -13.12 -5.66
N LEU A 673 -27.52 -13.80 -5.15
CA LEU A 673 -28.91 -13.40 -5.22
C LEU A 673 -29.28 -12.65 -3.94
N ILE A 674 -29.89 -11.48 -4.07
CA ILE A 674 -30.28 -10.66 -2.91
C ILE A 674 -31.77 -10.33 -2.92
N SER A 675 -32.33 -10.12 -1.73
CA SER A 675 -33.69 -9.63 -1.52
C SER A 675 -33.77 -8.11 -1.73
N GLU A 676 -34.88 -7.65 -2.31
CA GLU A 676 -35.24 -6.24 -2.46
C GLU A 676 -35.32 -5.51 -1.10
N ARG A 677 -35.60 -6.25 -0.01
CA ARG A 677 -35.59 -5.71 1.36
C ARG A 677 -34.30 -4.95 1.68
N LEU A 678 -33.15 -5.47 1.24
CA LEU A 678 -31.84 -4.87 1.50
C LEU A 678 -31.65 -3.50 0.81
N VAL A 679 -32.37 -3.27 -0.29
CA VAL A 679 -32.39 -1.99 -1.03
C VAL A 679 -33.38 -1.02 -0.39
N TYR A 680 -34.55 -1.51 0.03
CA TYR A 680 -35.60 -0.70 0.64
C TYR A 680 -35.18 -0.16 2.01
N ASP A 681 -34.63 -1.02 2.86
CA ASP A 681 -34.20 -0.71 4.22
C ASP A 681 -32.84 0.03 4.29
N ASP A 682 -32.24 0.31 3.13
CA ASP A 682 -30.91 0.95 2.98
C ASP A 682 -29.76 0.21 3.71
N VAL A 683 -29.87 -1.11 3.90
CA VAL A 683 -28.94 -1.96 4.68
C VAL A 683 -27.49 -1.81 4.19
N TYR A 684 -27.28 -1.88 2.88
CA TYR A 684 -25.96 -1.78 2.24
C TYR A 684 -25.75 -0.45 1.51
N THR A 685 -26.31 0.63 2.04
CA THR A 685 -26.14 1.95 1.44
C THR A 685 -24.91 2.66 1.98
N SER A 686 -24.08 3.21 1.10
CA SER A 686 -22.87 3.97 1.45
C SER A 686 -22.95 5.42 0.98
N ILE A 687 -22.20 6.31 1.65
CA ILE A 687 -22.03 7.70 1.22
C ILE A 687 -20.64 7.85 0.62
N HIS A 688 -20.59 8.36 -0.60
CA HIS A 688 -19.34 8.71 -1.30
C HIS A 688 -19.28 10.22 -1.47
N ILE A 689 -18.10 10.81 -1.26
CA ILE A 689 -17.89 12.25 -1.38
C ILE A 689 -16.78 12.49 -2.38
N GLU A 690 -17.14 13.01 -3.53
CA GLU A 690 -16.20 13.33 -4.60
C GLU A 690 -15.79 14.80 -4.54
N LYS A 691 -14.53 15.07 -4.92
CA LYS A 691 -13.96 16.41 -4.96
C LYS A 691 -13.72 16.82 -6.40
N TYR A 692 -14.43 17.81 -6.88
CA TYR A 692 -14.14 18.48 -8.15
C TYR A 692 -13.42 19.80 -7.91
N GLU A 693 -12.46 20.12 -8.77
CA GLU A 693 -11.60 21.28 -8.61
C GLU A 693 -11.42 21.98 -9.96
N ILE A 694 -11.50 23.31 -9.95
CA ILE A 694 -11.16 24.15 -11.09
C ILE A 694 -10.37 25.36 -10.62
N GLU A 695 -9.42 25.76 -11.45
CA GLU A 695 -8.57 26.92 -11.22
C GLU A 695 -8.78 27.97 -12.30
N ALA A 696 -8.71 29.24 -11.88
CA ALA A 696 -8.69 30.41 -12.73
C ALA A 696 -7.24 30.90 -12.85
N ARG A 697 -6.69 30.80 -14.05
CA ARG A 697 -5.27 31.10 -14.32
C ARG A 697 -5.09 32.40 -15.09
N GLN A 698 -3.89 32.96 -14.99
CA GLN A 698 -3.45 34.02 -15.90
C GLN A 698 -3.03 33.40 -17.24
N THR A 699 -3.76 33.69 -18.32
CA THR A 699 -3.36 33.30 -19.68
C THR A 699 -2.58 34.42 -20.37
N LYS A 700 -2.02 34.13 -21.55
CA LYS A 700 -1.33 35.14 -22.39
C LYS A 700 -2.28 36.22 -22.91
N LEU A 701 -3.56 35.90 -23.10
CA LEU A 701 -4.57 36.80 -23.68
C LEU A 701 -5.33 37.59 -22.61
N GLY A 702 -5.26 37.16 -21.35
CA GLY A 702 -5.96 37.77 -20.22
C GLY A 702 -6.14 36.79 -19.06
N PRO A 703 -6.61 37.26 -17.90
CA PRO A 703 -7.00 36.35 -16.81
C PRO A 703 -8.23 35.52 -17.21
N GLU A 704 -8.29 34.28 -16.75
CA GLU A 704 -9.56 33.55 -16.69
C GLU A 704 -10.40 34.08 -15.53
N GLU A 705 -11.70 34.20 -15.75
CA GLU A 705 -12.63 34.74 -14.78
C GLU A 705 -13.67 33.69 -14.40
N ILE A 706 -14.02 33.65 -13.11
CA ILE A 706 -15.16 32.85 -12.63
C ILE A 706 -16.33 33.81 -12.52
N THR A 707 -17.38 33.53 -13.29
CA THR A 707 -18.54 34.41 -13.42
C THR A 707 -19.79 33.61 -13.75
N ARG A 708 -20.94 34.16 -13.37
CA ARG A 708 -22.26 33.67 -13.76
C ARG A 708 -22.57 33.94 -15.24
N GLU A 709 -21.92 34.93 -15.85
CA GLU A 709 -22.16 35.35 -17.24
C GLU A 709 -21.45 34.42 -18.25
N ILE A 710 -22.03 33.25 -18.50
CA ILE A 710 -21.46 32.23 -19.39
C ILE A 710 -22.09 32.36 -20.79
N PRO A 711 -21.29 32.37 -21.87
CA PRO A 711 -21.81 32.46 -23.24
C PRO A 711 -22.58 31.20 -23.64
N ASN A 712 -23.69 31.38 -24.38
CA ASN A 712 -24.49 30.30 -24.99
C ASN A 712 -25.11 29.29 -24.00
N VAL A 713 -25.29 29.68 -22.74
CA VAL A 713 -25.97 28.89 -21.71
C VAL A 713 -27.29 29.55 -21.33
N GLY A 714 -28.38 28.78 -21.27
CA GLY A 714 -29.71 29.28 -20.89
C GLY A 714 -29.83 29.56 -19.39
N GLU A 715 -30.77 30.42 -18.99
CA GLU A 715 -30.96 30.81 -17.58
C GLU A 715 -31.31 29.64 -16.65
N ASP A 716 -31.99 28.60 -17.17
CA ASP A 716 -32.36 27.42 -16.40
C ASP A 716 -31.14 26.68 -15.83
N SER A 717 -30.08 26.52 -16.63
CA SER A 717 -28.83 25.89 -16.21
C SER A 717 -28.03 26.74 -15.22
N LEU A 718 -28.28 28.05 -15.16
CA LEU A 718 -27.62 28.98 -14.24
C LEU A 718 -28.40 29.15 -12.92
N ARG A 719 -29.60 28.59 -12.80
CA ARG A 719 -30.51 28.80 -11.67
C ARG A 719 -29.88 28.44 -10.32
N GLN A 720 -29.08 27.38 -10.28
CA GLN A 720 -28.47 26.88 -9.05
C GLN A 720 -27.17 27.62 -8.66
N LEU A 721 -26.58 28.40 -9.57
CA LEU A 721 -25.38 29.18 -9.30
C LEU A 721 -25.69 30.39 -8.42
N ASP A 722 -24.69 30.88 -7.70
CA ASP A 722 -24.69 32.15 -7.00
C ASP A 722 -24.39 33.31 -7.97
N GLU A 723 -24.16 34.51 -7.40
CA GLU A 723 -23.82 35.72 -8.17
C GLU A 723 -22.41 35.65 -8.77
N ASN A 724 -21.49 34.90 -8.15
CA ASN A 724 -20.13 34.71 -8.60
C ASN A 724 -20.00 33.59 -9.64
N GLY A 725 -21.08 32.85 -9.94
CA GLY A 725 -21.08 31.71 -10.85
C GLY A 725 -20.66 30.39 -10.19
N ILE A 726 -20.72 30.29 -8.86
CA ILE A 726 -20.39 29.08 -8.10
C ILE A 726 -21.67 28.41 -7.59
N ILE A 727 -21.73 27.08 -7.61
CA ILE A 727 -22.89 26.32 -7.15
C ILE A 727 -23.16 26.52 -5.65
N ARG A 728 -24.45 26.61 -5.28
CA ARG A 728 -24.86 26.76 -3.87
C ARG A 728 -24.76 25.45 -3.09
N ILE A 729 -24.32 25.53 -1.83
CA ILE A 729 -24.32 24.39 -0.91
C ILE A 729 -25.77 23.91 -0.71
N GLY A 730 -25.96 22.59 -0.76
CA GLY A 730 -27.27 21.96 -0.63
C GLY A 730 -28.04 21.80 -1.94
N ALA A 731 -27.55 22.34 -3.06
CA ALA A 731 -28.11 22.08 -4.39
C ALA A 731 -27.96 20.60 -4.77
N TYR A 732 -28.94 20.07 -5.50
CA TYR A 732 -28.89 18.74 -6.08
C TYR A 732 -28.50 18.88 -7.55
N VAL A 733 -27.45 18.19 -7.95
CA VAL A 733 -26.82 18.29 -9.27
C VAL A 733 -26.83 16.94 -9.98
N GLU A 734 -26.98 16.99 -11.30
CA GLU A 734 -26.94 15.85 -12.20
C GLU A 734 -25.84 16.04 -13.27
N ALA A 735 -25.57 14.97 -14.03
CA ALA A 735 -24.57 14.99 -15.08
C ALA A 735 -24.79 16.15 -16.07
N GLY A 736 -23.75 16.95 -16.31
CA GLY A 736 -23.78 18.10 -17.22
C GLY A 736 -24.12 19.45 -16.56
N ASP A 737 -24.63 19.46 -15.33
CA ASP A 737 -24.86 20.68 -14.56
C ASP A 737 -23.56 21.44 -14.29
N ILE A 738 -23.65 22.77 -14.27
CA ILE A 738 -22.50 23.64 -14.04
C ILE A 738 -22.26 23.76 -12.54
N LEU A 739 -21.06 23.37 -12.10
CA LEU A 739 -20.61 23.54 -10.72
C LEU A 739 -19.95 24.91 -10.51
N VAL A 740 -19.13 25.33 -11.48
CA VAL A 740 -18.40 26.60 -11.44
C VAL A 740 -18.32 27.17 -12.85
N GLY A 741 -18.93 28.34 -13.05
CA GLY A 741 -18.89 29.11 -14.28
C GLY A 741 -17.52 29.71 -14.52
N LYS A 742 -16.78 29.24 -15.54
CA LYS A 742 -15.46 29.76 -15.89
C LYS A 742 -15.41 30.18 -17.35
N VAL A 743 -14.97 31.41 -17.60
CA VAL A 743 -14.77 31.96 -18.94
C VAL A 743 -13.28 32.21 -19.18
N THR A 744 -12.81 31.78 -20.35
CA THR A 744 -11.41 31.98 -20.78
C THR A 744 -11.40 32.95 -21.98
N PRO A 745 -10.57 34.00 -21.96
CA PRO A 745 -10.45 34.91 -23.09
C PRO A 745 -9.89 34.17 -24.32
N LYS A 746 -10.53 34.38 -25.47
CA LYS A 746 -10.21 33.78 -26.75
C LYS A 746 -9.78 34.89 -27.71
N GLY A 747 -8.66 34.70 -28.40
CA GLY A 747 -8.26 35.61 -29.48
C GLY A 747 -9.17 35.45 -30.70
N GLU A 748 -9.20 36.46 -31.56
CA GLU A 748 -9.87 36.37 -32.86
C GLU A 748 -9.20 35.30 -33.73
N SER A 749 -9.83 34.13 -33.82
CA SER A 749 -9.42 33.04 -34.71
C SER A 749 -10.15 33.16 -36.05
N ASP A 750 -9.48 32.82 -37.15
CA ASP A 750 -10.14 32.66 -38.44
C ASP A 750 -11.16 31.53 -38.36
N GLN A 751 -12.45 31.91 -38.35
CA GLN A 751 -13.55 30.97 -38.26
C GLN A 751 -13.79 30.30 -39.62
N PRO A 752 -14.24 29.04 -39.64
CA PRO A 752 -14.63 28.40 -40.89
C PRO A 752 -15.77 29.20 -41.57
N PRO A 753 -15.82 29.26 -42.91
CA PRO A 753 -16.82 30.03 -43.65
C PRO A 753 -18.27 29.75 -43.22
N GLU A 754 -18.56 28.51 -42.82
CA GLU A 754 -19.85 28.05 -42.33
C GLU A 754 -20.24 28.75 -41.02
N GLU A 755 -19.31 28.91 -40.07
CA GLU A 755 -19.57 29.62 -38.81
C GLU A 755 -19.72 31.12 -39.05
N LYS A 756 -18.91 31.70 -39.95
CA LYS A 756 -19.05 33.12 -40.37
C LYS A 756 -20.44 33.38 -40.96
N LEU A 757 -20.93 32.47 -41.81
CA LEU A 757 -22.27 32.56 -42.40
C LEU A 757 -23.37 32.43 -41.35
N LEU A 758 -23.28 31.45 -40.45
CA LEU A 758 -24.28 31.27 -39.37
C LEU A 758 -24.42 32.53 -38.51
N ARG A 759 -23.29 33.15 -38.13
CA ARG A 759 -23.32 34.41 -37.37
C ARG A 759 -23.93 35.56 -38.16
N ALA A 760 -23.63 35.66 -39.44
CA ALA A 760 -24.23 36.68 -40.31
C ALA A 760 -25.76 36.50 -40.43
N ILE A 761 -26.25 35.26 -40.44
CA ILE A 761 -27.70 34.96 -40.46
C ILE A 761 -28.37 35.31 -39.13
N PHE A 762 -27.77 34.93 -37.99
CA PHE A 762 -28.37 35.13 -36.67
C PHE A 762 -28.06 36.50 -36.04
N GLY A 763 -27.19 37.31 -36.66
CA GLY A 763 -26.78 38.61 -36.13
C GLY A 763 -25.95 38.52 -34.84
N GLU A 764 -25.43 37.34 -34.50
CA GLU A 764 -24.63 37.13 -33.31
C GLU A 764 -23.21 37.66 -33.51
N LYS A 765 -22.77 38.56 -32.62
CA LYS A 765 -21.40 39.05 -32.59
C LYS A 765 -20.46 37.94 -32.09
N ALA A 766 -19.22 37.97 -32.58
CA ALA A 766 -18.15 37.20 -31.98
C ALA A 766 -18.01 37.59 -30.52
N ARG A 767 -18.12 36.62 -29.62
CA ARG A 767 -17.79 36.81 -28.20
C ARG A 767 -16.32 36.51 -28.00
N ASP A 768 -15.65 37.37 -27.25
CA ASP A 768 -14.21 37.30 -26.97
C ASP A 768 -13.85 36.25 -25.91
N VAL A 769 -14.84 35.50 -25.40
CA VAL A 769 -14.69 34.54 -24.31
C VAL A 769 -15.26 33.17 -24.68
N ARG A 770 -14.63 32.13 -24.17
CA ARG A 770 -15.05 30.72 -24.31
C ARG A 770 -15.50 30.16 -22.95
N ASP A 771 -16.57 29.38 -22.96
CA ASP A 771 -16.97 28.56 -21.80
C ASP A 771 -15.96 27.42 -21.57
N ASN A 772 -15.31 27.46 -20.40
CA ASN A 772 -14.45 26.40 -19.87
C ASN A 772 -14.88 26.04 -18.43
N SER A 773 -16.19 26.10 -18.16
CA SER A 773 -16.79 25.86 -16.85
C SER A 773 -16.59 24.43 -16.36
N LEU A 774 -16.55 24.28 -15.03
CA LEU A 774 -16.57 22.98 -14.38
C LEU A 774 -17.98 22.42 -14.42
N ARG A 775 -18.16 21.23 -14.98
CA ARG A 775 -19.44 20.52 -15.06
C ARG A 775 -19.36 19.17 -14.35
N VAL A 776 -20.49 18.69 -13.86
CA VAL A 776 -20.60 17.35 -13.28
C VAL A 776 -20.32 16.29 -14.36
N PRO A 777 -19.43 15.31 -14.12
CA PRO A 777 -19.15 14.25 -15.07
C PRO A 777 -20.37 13.39 -15.41
N ASN A 778 -20.29 12.68 -16.53
CA ASN A 778 -21.36 11.77 -16.97
C ASN A 778 -21.54 10.61 -15.97
N GLY A 779 -22.78 10.31 -15.63
CA GLY A 779 -23.15 9.22 -14.72
C GLY A 779 -23.12 9.61 -13.24
N GLU A 780 -22.69 10.84 -12.92
CA GLU A 780 -22.58 11.31 -11.55
C GLU A 780 -23.75 12.20 -11.16
N LYS A 781 -24.19 12.07 -9.90
CA LYS A 781 -25.28 12.85 -9.32
C LYS A 781 -25.14 12.90 -7.81
N GLY A 782 -25.56 14.00 -7.21
CA GLY A 782 -25.49 14.11 -5.76
C GLY A 782 -25.84 15.48 -5.24
N ARG A 783 -25.58 15.68 -3.95
CA ARG A 783 -25.84 16.94 -3.27
C ARG A 783 -24.53 17.63 -2.95
N ILE A 784 -24.49 18.94 -3.17
CA ILE A 784 -23.34 19.76 -2.78
C ILE A 784 -23.28 19.84 -1.26
N VAL A 785 -22.20 19.34 -0.66
CA VAL A 785 -21.99 19.34 0.81
C VAL A 785 -21.13 20.51 1.24
N ASP A 786 -20.08 20.82 0.47
CA ASP A 786 -19.12 21.86 0.81
C ASP A 786 -18.58 22.51 -0.47
N VAL A 787 -18.27 23.80 -0.40
CA VAL A 787 -17.64 24.57 -1.47
C VAL A 787 -16.55 25.43 -0.86
N ARG A 788 -15.32 25.29 -1.35
CA ARG A 788 -14.16 26.00 -0.84
C ARG A 788 -13.55 26.85 -1.94
N VAL A 789 -13.31 28.11 -1.62
CA VAL A 789 -12.72 29.09 -2.52
C VAL A 789 -11.41 29.54 -1.91
N PHE A 790 -10.32 29.41 -2.66
CA PHE A 790 -8.99 29.85 -2.28
C PHE A 790 -8.56 30.97 -3.22
N THR A 791 -8.11 32.09 -2.68
CA THR A 791 -7.72 33.26 -3.48
C THR A 791 -6.34 33.74 -3.08
N ARG A 792 -5.58 34.21 -4.07
CA ARG A 792 -4.24 34.76 -3.82
C ARG A 792 -4.29 36.01 -2.93
N GLU A 793 -5.37 36.79 -3.03
CA GLU A 793 -5.59 38.01 -2.26
C GLU A 793 -5.74 37.74 -0.75
N GLN A 794 -6.32 36.58 -0.38
CA GLN A 794 -6.46 36.16 1.02
C GLN A 794 -5.16 35.57 1.61
N GLY A 795 -4.08 35.51 0.82
CA GLY A 795 -2.78 34.99 1.26
C GLY A 795 -2.69 33.46 1.24
N ASP A 796 -3.58 32.78 0.51
CA ASP A 796 -3.50 31.34 0.33
C ASP A 796 -2.39 30.94 -0.65
N GLU A 797 -1.77 29.79 -0.38
CA GLU A 797 -0.72 29.22 -1.22
C GLU A 797 -1.33 28.52 -2.44
N LEU A 798 -1.36 29.22 -3.57
CA LEU A 798 -1.86 28.70 -4.84
C LEU A 798 -0.74 28.29 -5.79
N PRO A 799 -1.00 27.38 -6.75
CA PRO A 799 -0.07 27.08 -7.84
C PRO A 799 0.40 28.35 -8.58
N PRO A 800 1.64 28.38 -9.10
CA PRO A 800 2.14 29.52 -9.85
C PRO A 800 1.23 29.78 -11.07
N GLY A 801 0.80 31.04 -11.23
CA GLY A 801 -0.13 31.46 -12.29
C GLY A 801 -1.63 31.29 -11.99
N ALA A 802 -2.02 30.62 -10.90
CA ALA A 802 -3.42 30.54 -10.46
C ALA A 802 -3.79 31.74 -9.56
N ASN A 803 -4.87 32.43 -9.89
CA ASN A 803 -5.40 33.56 -9.12
C ASN A 803 -6.42 33.10 -8.08
N MET A 804 -7.26 32.14 -8.46
CA MET A 804 -8.31 31.55 -7.63
C MET A 804 -8.46 30.06 -7.93
N VAL A 805 -8.76 29.28 -6.89
CA VAL A 805 -9.08 27.85 -6.99
C VAL A 805 -10.39 27.60 -6.27
N VAL A 806 -11.35 26.97 -6.95
CA VAL A 806 -12.65 26.59 -6.38
C VAL A 806 -12.74 25.07 -6.34
N ARG A 807 -13.11 24.55 -5.17
CA ARG A 807 -13.30 23.13 -4.91
C ARG A 807 -14.74 22.88 -4.49
N VAL A 808 -15.38 21.93 -5.13
CA VAL A 808 -16.78 21.56 -4.89
C VAL A 808 -16.82 20.10 -4.45
N TYR A 809 -17.44 19.86 -3.30
CA TYR A 809 -17.60 18.52 -2.74
C TYR A 809 -19.03 18.04 -2.97
N VAL A 810 -19.18 16.95 -3.71
CA VAL A 810 -20.48 16.35 -4.07
C VAL A 810 -20.62 15.03 -3.35
N ALA A 811 -21.64 14.92 -2.50
CA ALA A 811 -21.96 13.67 -1.83
C ALA A 811 -23.04 12.89 -2.56
N GLN A 812 -22.79 11.61 -2.75
CA GLN A 812 -23.65 10.66 -3.42
C GLN A 812 -24.06 9.56 -2.43
N LYS A 813 -25.35 9.22 -2.41
CA LYS A 813 -25.86 8.08 -1.66
C LYS A 813 -25.96 6.89 -2.61
N ARG A 814 -25.06 5.91 -2.47
CA ARG A 814 -24.98 4.73 -3.34
C ARG A 814 -25.63 3.52 -2.66
N LYS A 815 -26.81 3.15 -3.14
CA LYS A 815 -27.52 1.92 -2.73
C LYS A 815 -26.79 0.68 -3.26
N ILE A 816 -27.23 -0.49 -2.86
CA ILE A 816 -26.76 -1.75 -3.42
C ILE A 816 -27.50 -2.04 -4.73
N GLN A 817 -26.78 -2.52 -5.75
CA GLN A 817 -27.35 -2.78 -7.07
C GLN A 817 -26.70 -3.99 -7.76
N VAL A 818 -27.33 -4.45 -8.85
CA VAL A 818 -26.79 -5.52 -9.70
C VAL A 818 -25.42 -5.12 -10.24
N GLY A 819 -24.44 -6.01 -10.13
CA GLY A 819 -23.06 -5.75 -10.51
C GLY A 819 -22.15 -5.30 -9.35
N ASP A 820 -22.70 -4.87 -8.21
CA ASP A 820 -21.89 -4.59 -7.03
C ASP A 820 -21.27 -5.88 -6.47
N LYS A 821 -20.07 -5.75 -5.92
CA LYS A 821 -19.33 -6.89 -5.35
C LYS A 821 -19.54 -6.97 -3.84
N MET A 822 -19.96 -8.14 -3.39
CA MET A 822 -20.05 -8.50 -1.97
C MET A 822 -19.05 -9.60 -1.61
N ALA A 823 -18.72 -9.69 -0.33
CA ALA A 823 -17.94 -10.80 0.20
C ALA A 823 -18.29 -11.09 1.65
N GLY A 824 -18.05 -12.31 2.11
CA GLY A 824 -17.94 -12.63 3.53
C GLY A 824 -16.50 -12.51 4.03
N ARG A 825 -16.28 -12.83 5.32
CA ARG A 825 -14.95 -12.82 5.95
C ARG A 825 -14.05 -13.99 5.53
N HIS A 826 -14.64 -15.05 5.00
CA HIS A 826 -13.98 -16.34 4.67
C HIS A 826 -13.53 -16.45 3.21
N GLY A 827 -13.29 -15.32 2.53
CA GLY A 827 -12.87 -15.30 1.12
C GLY A 827 -13.92 -15.75 0.12
N ASN A 828 -15.18 -15.90 0.55
CA ASN A 828 -16.35 -16.10 -0.29
C ASN A 828 -16.76 -14.74 -0.90
N LYS A 829 -16.43 -14.52 -2.17
CA LYS A 829 -16.74 -13.30 -2.92
C LYS A 829 -17.76 -13.59 -4.00
N GLY A 830 -18.56 -12.60 -4.33
CA GLY A 830 -19.52 -12.71 -5.42
C GLY A 830 -20.00 -11.37 -5.94
N ILE A 831 -20.62 -11.40 -7.11
CA ILE A 831 -21.24 -10.25 -7.76
C ILE A 831 -22.75 -10.44 -7.68
N ILE A 832 -23.46 -9.37 -7.35
CA ILE A 832 -24.92 -9.42 -7.31
C ILE A 832 -25.44 -9.58 -8.73
N SER A 833 -26.11 -10.68 -9.01
CA SER A 833 -26.68 -10.99 -10.32
C SER A 833 -28.10 -10.50 -10.48
N ARG A 834 -28.91 -10.61 -9.41
CA ARG A 834 -30.30 -10.22 -9.40
C ARG A 834 -30.76 -9.81 -8.00
N ILE A 835 -31.69 -8.86 -7.99
CA ILE A 835 -32.45 -8.45 -6.81
C ILE A 835 -33.86 -8.99 -7.00
N LEU A 836 -34.31 -9.88 -6.13
CA LEU A 836 -35.67 -10.45 -6.19
C LEU A 836 -36.62 -9.69 -5.26
N PRO A 837 -37.90 -9.57 -5.64
CA PRO A 837 -38.95 -9.14 -4.73
C PRO A 837 -38.97 -10.03 -3.47
N ILE A 838 -39.46 -9.47 -2.37
CA ILE A 838 -39.43 -10.11 -1.06
C ILE A 838 -40.28 -11.40 -1.05
N GLU A 839 -41.42 -11.36 -1.73
CA GLU A 839 -42.37 -12.47 -1.87
C GLU A 839 -41.82 -13.64 -2.71
N ASP A 840 -40.86 -13.38 -3.59
CA ASP A 840 -40.25 -14.38 -4.46
C ASP A 840 -39.11 -15.15 -3.77
N MET A 841 -38.62 -14.62 -2.65
CA MET A 841 -37.50 -15.22 -1.92
C MET A 841 -37.97 -16.48 -1.17
N PRO A 842 -37.12 -17.51 -1.05
CA PRO A 842 -37.40 -18.61 -0.14
C PRO A 842 -37.58 -18.09 1.28
N TYR A 843 -38.54 -18.66 1.99
CA TYR A 843 -38.92 -18.19 3.33
C TYR A 843 -38.94 -19.34 4.34
N LEU A 844 -38.73 -18.97 5.61
CA LEU A 844 -38.74 -19.83 6.77
C LEU A 844 -40.17 -20.22 7.17
N PRO A 845 -40.37 -21.27 8.00
CA PRO A 845 -41.71 -21.67 8.46
C PRO A 845 -42.50 -20.56 9.16
N ASP A 846 -41.82 -19.57 9.75
CA ASP A 846 -42.43 -18.39 10.40
C ASP A 846 -42.83 -17.27 9.41
N GLY A 847 -42.62 -17.48 8.10
CA GLY A 847 -42.90 -16.50 7.05
C GLY A 847 -41.75 -15.53 6.78
N THR A 848 -40.63 -15.61 7.50
CA THR A 848 -39.49 -14.71 7.30
C THR A 848 -38.76 -15.05 5.99
N PRO A 849 -38.66 -14.12 5.03
CA PRO A 849 -37.92 -14.35 3.80
C PRO A 849 -36.41 -14.31 4.06
N VAL A 850 -35.66 -15.11 3.30
CA VAL A 850 -34.20 -15.08 3.29
C VAL A 850 -33.73 -13.78 2.61
N ASP A 851 -32.61 -13.22 3.06
CA ASP A 851 -32.07 -11.99 2.52
C ASP A 851 -31.09 -12.21 1.36
N ILE A 852 -30.25 -13.25 1.46
CA ILE A 852 -29.24 -13.60 0.46
C ILE A 852 -29.23 -15.11 0.23
N VAL A 853 -29.15 -15.52 -1.04
CA VAL A 853 -28.98 -16.93 -1.40
C VAL A 853 -27.60 -17.15 -2.02
N LEU A 854 -26.81 -18.03 -1.39
CA LEU A 854 -25.46 -18.40 -1.82
C LEU A 854 -25.43 -19.82 -2.38
N ASN A 855 -24.49 -20.06 -3.30
CA ASN A 855 -24.31 -21.37 -3.90
C ASN A 855 -23.55 -22.32 -2.94
N PRO A 856 -24.11 -23.48 -2.57
CA PRO A 856 -23.43 -24.43 -1.69
C PRO A 856 -22.21 -25.09 -2.34
N LEU A 857 -22.15 -25.19 -3.67
CA LEU A 857 -21.05 -25.87 -4.38
C LEU A 857 -19.69 -25.15 -4.22
N GLY A 858 -19.73 -23.84 -3.94
CA GLY A 858 -18.54 -23.03 -3.71
C GLY A 858 -17.84 -23.33 -2.38
N VAL A 859 -18.51 -23.99 -1.42
CA VAL A 859 -17.94 -24.22 -0.07
C VAL A 859 -16.94 -25.39 -0.08
N PRO A 860 -17.29 -26.61 -0.53
CA PRO A 860 -16.35 -27.75 -0.48
C PRO A 860 -15.18 -27.58 -1.44
N SER A 861 -15.41 -26.99 -2.62
CA SER A 861 -14.35 -26.78 -3.62
C SER A 861 -13.27 -25.79 -3.17
N ARG A 862 -13.60 -24.92 -2.21
CA ARG A 862 -12.71 -23.86 -1.70
C ARG A 862 -12.20 -24.13 -0.30
N MET A 863 -12.70 -25.17 0.37
CA MET A 863 -12.32 -25.56 1.72
C MET A 863 -12.38 -24.38 2.70
N ASN A 864 -13.46 -23.59 2.64
CA ASN A 864 -13.72 -22.49 3.57
C ASN A 864 -15.01 -22.73 4.35
N VAL A 865 -14.95 -23.77 5.18
CA VAL A 865 -16.10 -24.28 5.95
C VAL A 865 -16.45 -23.34 7.11
N GLY A 866 -15.49 -22.49 7.54
CA GLY A 866 -15.69 -21.51 8.59
C GLY A 866 -16.93 -20.63 8.37
N GLN A 867 -17.26 -20.29 7.12
CA GLN A 867 -18.46 -19.50 6.79
C GLN A 867 -19.78 -20.18 7.20
N VAL A 868 -19.82 -21.51 7.18
CA VAL A 868 -21.01 -22.28 7.57
C VAL A 868 -21.15 -22.27 9.08
N TYR A 869 -20.05 -22.46 9.81
CA TYR A 869 -20.05 -22.33 11.28
C TYR A 869 -20.41 -20.92 11.73
N GLU A 870 -19.88 -19.89 11.06
CA GLU A 870 -20.25 -18.50 11.32
C GLU A 870 -21.75 -18.27 11.11
N CYS A 871 -22.30 -18.75 9.99
CA CYS A 871 -23.71 -18.63 9.65
C CYS A 871 -24.63 -19.28 10.69
N LEU A 872 -24.31 -20.51 11.10
CA LEU A 872 -25.09 -21.27 12.08
C LEU A 872 -24.98 -20.68 13.49
N LEU A 873 -23.79 -20.30 13.92
CA LEU A 873 -23.59 -19.68 15.22
C LEU A 873 -24.26 -18.31 15.29
N GLY A 874 -24.22 -17.53 14.20
CA GLY A 874 -24.93 -16.27 14.09
C GLY A 874 -26.44 -16.45 14.23
N TRP A 875 -26.99 -17.55 13.71
CA TRP A 875 -28.41 -17.86 13.87
C TRP A 875 -28.79 -18.15 15.33
N ALA A 876 -27.95 -18.93 16.01
CA ALA A 876 -28.09 -19.16 17.45
C ALA A 876 -27.97 -17.84 18.24
N ALA A 877 -27.04 -16.97 17.86
CA ALA A 877 -26.78 -15.69 18.50
C ALA A 877 -28.01 -14.76 18.42
N GLU A 878 -28.61 -14.65 17.24
CA GLU A 878 -29.82 -13.86 17.01
C GLU A 878 -30.99 -14.37 17.89
N CYS A 879 -31.21 -15.68 17.90
CA CYS A 879 -32.31 -16.29 18.67
C CYS A 879 -32.10 -16.17 20.20
N LEU A 880 -30.85 -16.20 20.66
CA LEU A 880 -30.49 -16.04 22.07
C LEU A 880 -30.32 -14.56 22.48
N ASN A 881 -30.42 -13.62 21.54
CA ASN A 881 -30.08 -12.21 21.72
C ASN A 881 -28.68 -12.02 22.38
N ALA A 882 -27.73 -12.84 21.94
CA ALA A 882 -26.37 -12.89 22.45
C ALA A 882 -25.36 -12.54 21.33
N ARG A 883 -24.13 -12.23 21.72
CA ARG A 883 -23.00 -12.11 20.79
C ARG A 883 -21.90 -13.05 21.23
N PHE A 884 -21.33 -13.78 20.28
CA PHE A 884 -20.31 -14.76 20.57
C PHE A 884 -18.93 -14.25 20.18
N LYS A 885 -17.97 -14.54 21.05
CA LYS A 885 -16.55 -14.28 20.84
C LYS A 885 -15.87 -15.62 20.56
N ILE A 886 -15.48 -15.84 19.31
CA ILE A 886 -14.73 -17.01 18.86
C ILE A 886 -13.32 -16.55 18.49
N VAL A 887 -12.36 -16.83 19.37
CA VAL A 887 -10.96 -16.58 19.08
C VAL A 887 -10.50 -17.65 18.07
N PRO A 888 -9.75 -17.28 17.01
CA PRO A 888 -9.18 -18.26 16.08
C PRO A 888 -8.38 -19.35 16.79
N PHE A 889 -8.40 -20.56 16.22
CA PHE A 889 -7.80 -21.79 16.75
C PHE A 889 -8.54 -22.31 18.00
N ASP A 890 -9.86 -22.44 17.93
CA ASP A 890 -10.71 -22.90 19.04
C ASP A 890 -10.54 -24.39 19.39
N GLU A 891 -9.96 -25.18 18.47
CA GLU A 891 -9.59 -26.59 18.66
C GLU A 891 -8.62 -26.83 19.82
N MET A 892 -7.98 -25.77 20.35
CA MET A 892 -7.21 -25.84 21.61
C MET A 892 -8.04 -26.36 22.79
N HIS A 893 -9.37 -26.25 22.73
CA HIS A 893 -10.27 -26.72 23.79
C HIS A 893 -10.76 -28.16 23.59
N GLY A 894 -10.40 -28.83 22.49
CA GLY A 894 -10.75 -30.22 22.20
C GLY A 894 -10.99 -30.48 20.71
N GLU A 895 -10.94 -31.75 20.32
CA GLU A 895 -11.25 -32.18 18.95
C GLU A 895 -12.69 -31.80 18.55
N GLU A 896 -12.88 -31.28 17.34
CA GLU A 896 -14.19 -30.90 16.77
C GLU A 896 -14.99 -29.90 17.64
N LYS A 897 -14.30 -29.08 18.44
CA LYS A 897 -14.95 -28.17 19.41
C LYS A 897 -15.91 -27.18 18.76
N SER A 898 -15.57 -26.66 17.58
CA SER A 898 -16.42 -25.71 16.84
C SER A 898 -17.78 -26.35 16.55
N ARG A 899 -17.79 -27.60 16.09
CA ARG A 899 -19.02 -28.34 15.77
C ARG A 899 -19.87 -28.59 17.00
N GLU A 900 -19.26 -29.06 18.09
CA GLU A 900 -19.96 -29.28 19.37
C GLU A 900 -20.60 -27.99 19.88
N SER A 901 -19.83 -26.90 19.86
CA SER A 901 -20.27 -25.59 20.37
C SER A 901 -21.39 -25.00 19.54
N VAL A 902 -21.28 -25.04 18.21
CA VAL A 902 -22.30 -24.50 17.30
C VAL A 902 -23.61 -25.29 17.41
N HIS A 903 -23.54 -26.63 17.35
CA HIS A 903 -24.75 -27.46 17.45
C HIS A 903 -25.40 -27.37 18.84
N GLY A 904 -24.59 -27.37 19.91
CA GLY A 904 -25.09 -27.19 21.27
C GLY A 904 -25.81 -25.84 21.46
N LYS A 905 -25.26 -24.76 20.90
CA LYS A 905 -25.89 -23.43 20.97
C LYS A 905 -27.15 -23.32 20.12
N LEU A 906 -27.22 -24.00 18.97
CA LEU A 906 -28.46 -24.09 18.19
C LEU A 906 -29.57 -24.84 18.96
N GLN A 907 -29.22 -25.91 19.67
CA GLN A 907 -30.15 -26.63 20.53
C GLN A 907 -30.64 -25.75 21.70
N GLU A 908 -29.73 -25.02 22.37
CA GLU A 908 -30.09 -24.05 23.41
C GLU A 908 -31.01 -22.94 22.88
N ALA A 909 -30.74 -22.46 21.66
CA ALA A 909 -31.57 -21.47 20.98
C ALA A 909 -32.98 -22.01 20.68
N GLN A 910 -33.08 -23.27 20.25
CA GLN A 910 -34.36 -23.95 20.04
C GLN A 910 -35.15 -24.01 21.34
N GLU A 911 -34.55 -24.50 22.43
CA GLU A 911 -35.21 -24.61 23.73
C GLU A 911 -35.69 -23.25 24.25
N THR A 912 -34.88 -22.20 24.05
CA THR A 912 -35.22 -20.83 24.46
C THR A 912 -36.37 -20.28 23.63
N ARG A 913 -36.35 -20.46 22.31
CA ARG A 913 -37.39 -19.98 21.39
C ARG A 913 -38.72 -20.71 21.58
N ILE A 914 -38.68 -22.00 21.88
CA ILE A 914 -39.88 -22.77 22.25
C ILE A 914 -40.54 -22.17 23.51
N LYS A 915 -39.74 -21.78 24.51
CA LYS A 915 -40.24 -21.16 25.75
C LYS A 915 -40.81 -19.76 25.53
N THR A 916 -40.28 -18.98 24.61
CA THR A 916 -40.68 -17.57 24.41
C THR A 916 -41.77 -17.37 23.36
N ALA A 917 -41.75 -18.11 22.25
CA ALA A 917 -42.61 -17.87 21.09
C ALA A 917 -43.42 -19.08 20.62
N ALA A 918 -43.28 -20.26 21.25
CA ALA A 918 -43.96 -21.52 20.90
C ALA A 918 -43.75 -22.05 19.46
N ASP A 919 -42.96 -21.36 18.62
CA ASP A 919 -42.69 -21.68 17.21
C ASP A 919 -41.18 -21.85 16.93
N GLY A 920 -40.51 -22.60 17.81
CA GLY A 920 -39.05 -22.85 17.73
C GLY A 920 -38.66 -24.26 17.28
N TYR A 921 -39.63 -25.16 17.08
CA TYR A 921 -39.36 -26.60 16.86
C TYR A 921 -38.55 -26.88 15.60
N TRP A 922 -38.66 -26.03 14.57
CA TRP A 922 -37.96 -26.17 13.30
C TRP A 922 -36.50 -25.65 13.32
N LEU A 923 -36.06 -25.02 14.40
CA LEU A 923 -34.73 -24.37 14.48
C LEU A 923 -33.57 -25.38 14.51
N TYR A 924 -33.78 -26.55 15.08
CA TYR A 924 -32.79 -27.61 15.19
C TYR A 924 -33.42 -28.98 14.91
N ASN A 925 -32.86 -29.69 13.93
CA ASN A 925 -33.25 -31.05 13.59
C ASN A 925 -32.11 -32.01 14.02
N PRO A 926 -32.37 -33.00 14.88
CA PRO A 926 -31.37 -34.00 15.27
C PRO A 926 -30.78 -34.80 14.09
N ASP A 927 -31.57 -35.05 13.05
CA ASP A 927 -31.13 -35.83 11.88
C ASP A 927 -30.28 -35.00 10.90
N ASP A 928 -30.56 -33.70 10.80
CA ASP A 928 -29.88 -32.73 9.93
C ASP A 928 -29.55 -31.43 10.72
N PRO A 929 -28.54 -31.46 11.60
CA PRO A 929 -28.22 -30.32 12.46
C PRO A 929 -27.82 -29.10 11.62
N GLY A 930 -28.42 -27.94 11.94
CA GLY A 930 -28.18 -26.68 11.24
C GLY A 930 -28.90 -26.51 9.91
N LYS A 931 -29.80 -27.44 9.52
CA LYS A 931 -30.65 -27.26 8.33
C LYS A 931 -32.10 -27.07 8.73
N ILE A 932 -32.80 -26.23 7.98
CA ILE A 932 -34.18 -25.84 8.23
C ILE A 932 -35.00 -26.13 6.96
N GLN A 933 -36.23 -26.61 7.16
CA GLN A 933 -37.19 -26.76 6.07
C GLN A 933 -37.64 -25.38 5.59
N VAL A 934 -37.50 -25.12 4.29
CA VAL A 934 -37.93 -23.86 3.67
C VAL A 934 -38.93 -24.09 2.56
N TYR A 935 -39.60 -23.00 2.20
CA TYR A 935 -40.66 -22.95 1.22
C TYR A 935 -40.26 -22.01 0.09
N ASP A 936 -40.67 -22.37 -1.13
CA ASP A 936 -40.50 -21.52 -2.30
C ASP A 936 -41.50 -20.36 -2.25
N GLY A 937 -41.00 -19.12 -2.32
CA GLY A 937 -41.82 -17.91 -2.32
C GLY A 937 -42.80 -17.82 -3.50
N ARG A 938 -42.46 -18.44 -4.64
CA ARG A 938 -43.28 -18.35 -5.86
C ARG A 938 -44.43 -19.33 -5.89
N THR A 939 -44.17 -20.57 -5.46
CA THR A 939 -45.15 -21.67 -5.52
C THR A 939 -45.82 -21.91 -4.17
N GLY A 940 -45.15 -21.58 -3.07
CA GLY A 940 -45.56 -21.92 -1.71
C GLY A 940 -45.24 -23.37 -1.31
N GLU A 941 -44.65 -24.16 -2.20
CA GLU A 941 -44.30 -25.56 -1.91
C GLU A 941 -43.03 -25.66 -1.06
N ALA A 942 -42.97 -26.68 -0.21
CA ALA A 942 -41.78 -26.97 0.59
C ALA A 942 -40.69 -27.61 -0.29
N PHE A 943 -39.42 -27.24 -0.11
CA PHE A 943 -38.31 -27.88 -0.80
C PHE A 943 -38.11 -29.34 -0.36
N ASP A 944 -37.69 -30.22 -1.26
CA ASP A 944 -37.55 -31.66 -0.99
C ASP A 944 -36.58 -32.00 0.16
N ARG A 945 -35.58 -31.15 0.40
CA ARG A 945 -34.57 -31.33 1.45
C ARG A 945 -34.41 -30.06 2.27
N PRO A 946 -34.13 -30.18 3.58
CA PRO A 946 -33.85 -29.03 4.43
C PRO A 946 -32.53 -28.37 4.01
N ILE A 947 -32.47 -27.06 4.22
CA ILE A 947 -31.42 -26.18 3.68
C ILE A 947 -30.67 -25.53 4.83
N THR A 948 -29.36 -25.38 4.70
CA THR A 948 -28.55 -24.65 5.69
C THR A 948 -28.89 -23.17 5.62
N ILE A 949 -29.40 -22.64 6.72
CA ILE A 949 -29.79 -21.23 6.87
C ILE A 949 -29.27 -20.69 8.18
N GLY A 950 -28.84 -19.44 8.16
CA GLY A 950 -28.44 -18.74 9.37
C GLY A 950 -28.03 -17.30 9.12
N LYS A 951 -27.43 -16.65 10.12
CA LYS A 951 -26.98 -15.26 10.04
C LYS A 951 -25.48 -15.21 9.77
N ALA A 952 -25.09 -14.76 8.58
CA ALA A 952 -23.69 -14.54 8.23
C ALA A 952 -23.36 -13.04 8.19
N TYR A 953 -22.11 -12.69 8.51
CA TYR A 953 -21.63 -11.32 8.41
C TYR A 953 -21.09 -11.03 7.01
N MET A 954 -21.85 -10.24 6.25
CA MET A 954 -21.56 -9.95 4.84
C MET A 954 -21.13 -8.49 4.66
N LEU A 955 -20.19 -8.27 3.74
CA LEU A 955 -19.54 -6.99 3.49
C LEU A 955 -19.85 -6.48 2.07
N LYS A 956 -20.05 -5.17 1.95
CA LYS A 956 -20.07 -4.46 0.66
C LYS A 956 -18.67 -3.96 0.33
N LEU A 957 -18.10 -4.38 -0.79
CA LEU A 957 -16.74 -3.97 -1.19
C LEU A 957 -16.78 -2.68 -2.02
N VAL A 958 -15.67 -1.95 -2.04
CA VAL A 958 -15.48 -0.70 -2.82
C VAL A 958 -15.51 -0.91 -4.35
N HIS A 959 -15.69 -2.16 -4.80
CA HIS A 959 -15.84 -2.50 -6.20
C HIS A 959 -17.30 -2.37 -6.64
N LEU A 960 -17.73 -1.13 -6.85
CA LEU A 960 -19.07 -0.78 -7.28
C LEU A 960 -19.20 -0.80 -8.80
N VAL A 961 -20.38 -1.11 -9.31
CA VAL A 961 -20.63 -1.12 -10.77
C VAL A 961 -20.55 0.28 -11.36
N ASP A 962 -21.05 1.30 -10.66
CA ASP A 962 -21.02 2.70 -11.11
C ASP A 962 -19.59 3.19 -11.39
N ASP A 963 -18.62 2.72 -10.62
CA ASP A 963 -17.21 3.08 -10.78
C ASP A 963 -16.58 2.39 -11.99
N LYS A 964 -17.08 1.21 -12.36
CA LYS A 964 -16.51 0.35 -13.41
C LYS A 964 -17.21 0.44 -14.76
N ILE A 965 -18.50 0.78 -14.78
CA ILE A 965 -19.23 0.95 -16.03
C ILE A 965 -18.62 2.11 -16.80
N HIS A 966 -18.27 1.83 -18.06
CA HIS A 966 -17.65 2.79 -18.95
C HIS A 966 -17.99 2.46 -20.40
N ALA A 967 -18.48 3.46 -21.11
CA ALA A 967 -18.83 3.36 -22.51
C ALA A 967 -18.37 4.60 -23.26
N ARG A 968 -18.00 4.41 -24.53
CA ARG A 968 -17.54 5.48 -25.42
C ARG A 968 -18.05 5.22 -26.83
N SER A 969 -18.68 6.23 -27.43
CA SER A 969 -18.92 6.30 -28.87
C SER A 969 -17.77 7.03 -29.56
N THR A 970 -17.66 8.34 -29.30
CA THR A 970 -16.55 9.21 -29.70
C THR A 970 -15.97 9.90 -28.47
N GLY A 971 -14.81 10.53 -28.59
CA GLY A 971 -14.16 11.16 -27.45
C GLY A 971 -12.81 11.77 -27.81
N PRO A 972 -12.00 12.14 -26.82
CA PRO A 972 -10.68 12.71 -27.07
C PRO A 972 -9.71 11.67 -27.63
N TYR A 973 -8.73 12.17 -28.38
CA TYR A 973 -7.68 11.40 -29.05
C TYR A 973 -6.30 11.91 -28.62
N SER A 974 -5.32 11.02 -28.66
CA SER A 974 -3.92 11.33 -28.46
C SER A 974 -3.42 12.28 -29.55
N LEU A 975 -2.68 13.31 -29.17
CA LEU A 975 -2.11 14.27 -30.12
C LEU A 975 -1.07 13.62 -31.05
N VAL A 976 -0.30 12.66 -30.52
CA VAL A 976 0.81 12.02 -31.24
C VAL A 976 0.31 10.87 -32.10
N THR A 977 -0.35 9.89 -31.48
CA THR A 977 -0.74 8.65 -32.17
C THR A 977 -2.10 8.72 -32.84
N GLN A 978 -2.89 9.79 -32.60
CA GLN A 978 -4.27 9.94 -33.07
C GLN A 978 -5.25 8.84 -32.62
N GLN A 979 -4.81 7.95 -31.72
CA GLN A 979 -5.65 6.91 -31.13
C GLN A 979 -6.56 7.46 -30.03
N PRO A 980 -7.70 6.82 -29.74
CA PRO A 980 -8.50 7.10 -28.57
C PRO A 980 -7.65 7.16 -27.30
N LEU A 981 -7.87 8.17 -26.44
CA LEU A 981 -7.25 8.18 -25.10
C LEU A 981 -7.65 6.95 -24.29
N GLY A 982 -6.87 6.60 -23.26
CA GLY A 982 -7.15 5.46 -22.38
C GLY A 982 -7.80 5.88 -21.06
N GLY A 983 -8.67 5.02 -20.52
CA GLY A 983 -9.21 5.15 -19.16
C GLY A 983 -10.49 5.98 -19.02
N LYS A 984 -11.31 5.63 -18.02
CA LYS A 984 -12.64 6.22 -17.77
C LYS A 984 -12.59 7.73 -17.54
N ALA A 985 -11.64 8.21 -16.75
CA ALA A 985 -11.49 9.64 -16.41
C ALA A 985 -11.28 10.55 -17.63
N GLN A 986 -10.71 10.01 -18.72
CA GLN A 986 -10.50 10.75 -19.97
C GLN A 986 -11.56 10.45 -21.03
N GLN A 987 -12.66 9.75 -20.66
CA GLN A 987 -13.62 9.20 -21.62
C GLN A 987 -12.90 8.35 -22.70
N GLY A 988 -11.97 7.53 -22.26
CA GLY A 988 -11.08 6.76 -23.12
C GLY A 988 -11.73 5.58 -23.84
N GLY A 989 -11.09 5.05 -24.87
CA GLY A 989 -11.48 3.81 -25.54
C GLY A 989 -11.03 2.56 -24.78
N GLN A 990 -11.57 1.41 -25.17
CA GLN A 990 -11.07 0.10 -24.74
C GLN A 990 -9.85 -0.29 -25.57
N ARG A 991 -8.88 -0.96 -24.94
CA ARG A 991 -7.69 -1.46 -25.65
C ARG A 991 -8.04 -2.78 -26.33
N PHE A 992 -8.05 -2.77 -27.66
CA PHE A 992 -8.05 -3.99 -28.46
C PHE A 992 -6.59 -4.43 -28.65
N GLY A 993 -6.19 -5.49 -27.94
CA GLY A 993 -4.81 -5.94 -27.85
C GLY A 993 -4.44 -7.00 -28.88
N GLU A 994 -3.19 -7.48 -28.77
CA GLU A 994 -2.62 -8.47 -29.69
C GLU A 994 -3.37 -9.82 -29.64
N MET A 995 -3.72 -10.29 -28.44
CA MET A 995 -4.45 -11.56 -28.30
C MET A 995 -5.86 -11.48 -28.90
N GLU A 996 -6.53 -10.33 -28.80
CA GLU A 996 -7.84 -10.13 -29.42
C GLU A 996 -7.74 -10.05 -30.96
N VAL A 997 -6.64 -9.50 -31.49
CA VAL A 997 -6.34 -9.55 -32.93
C VAL A 997 -6.23 -10.99 -33.41
N TRP A 998 -5.42 -11.82 -32.74
CA TRP A 998 -5.27 -13.24 -33.10
C TRP A 998 -6.60 -13.99 -33.07
N ALA A 999 -7.49 -13.66 -32.13
CA ALA A 999 -8.82 -14.26 -32.07
C ALA A 999 -9.62 -13.94 -33.34
N LEU A 1000 -9.64 -12.68 -33.81
CA LEU A 1000 -10.34 -12.31 -35.05
C LEU A 1000 -9.70 -12.89 -36.30
N GLU A 1001 -8.37 -12.99 -36.34
CA GLU A 1001 -7.64 -13.68 -37.41
C GLU A 1001 -8.03 -15.15 -37.49
N ALA A 1002 -8.12 -15.84 -36.35
CA ALA A 1002 -8.54 -17.24 -36.28
C ALA A 1002 -9.99 -17.45 -36.75
N PHE A 1003 -10.88 -16.49 -36.50
CA PHE A 1003 -12.25 -16.50 -37.05
C PHE A 1003 -12.31 -16.13 -38.54
N GLY A 1004 -11.23 -15.63 -39.14
CA GLY A 1004 -11.23 -15.08 -40.50
C GLY A 1004 -12.02 -13.77 -40.64
N ALA A 1005 -12.25 -13.05 -39.54
CA ALA A 1005 -13.04 -11.82 -39.49
C ALA A 1005 -12.25 -10.60 -39.96
N ALA A 1006 -11.73 -10.65 -41.20
CA ALA A 1006 -10.80 -9.67 -41.74
C ALA A 1006 -11.36 -8.24 -41.78
N TYR A 1007 -12.63 -8.05 -42.14
CA TYR A 1007 -13.26 -6.73 -42.20
C TYR A 1007 -13.46 -6.11 -40.81
N THR A 1008 -13.89 -6.91 -39.83
CA THR A 1008 -14.04 -6.45 -38.44
C THR A 1008 -12.69 -6.03 -37.87
N LEU A 1009 -11.65 -6.83 -38.13
CA LEU A 1009 -10.30 -6.51 -37.71
C LEU A 1009 -9.79 -5.22 -38.39
N GLN A 1010 -9.98 -5.10 -39.70
CA GLN A 1010 -9.60 -3.90 -40.45
C GLN A 1010 -10.30 -2.66 -39.90
N GLU A 1011 -11.60 -2.71 -39.64
CA GLU A 1011 -12.38 -1.59 -39.09
C GLU A 1011 -11.87 -1.17 -37.70
N LEU A 1012 -11.60 -2.13 -36.80
CA LEU A 1012 -11.10 -1.88 -35.46
C LEU A 1012 -9.72 -1.23 -35.45
N LEU A 1013 -8.83 -1.65 -36.35
CA LEU A 1013 -7.46 -1.13 -36.46
C LEU A 1013 -7.36 0.22 -37.19
N THR A 1014 -8.42 0.67 -37.88
CA THR A 1014 -8.39 1.88 -38.72
C THR A 1014 -9.44 2.90 -38.27
N VAL A 1015 -10.67 2.81 -38.80
CA VAL A 1015 -11.78 3.77 -38.66
C VAL A 1015 -12.18 3.97 -37.20
N LYS A 1016 -12.10 2.94 -36.37
CA LYS A 1016 -12.40 3.03 -34.92
C LYS A 1016 -11.20 3.47 -34.07
N SER A 1017 -10.01 3.58 -34.67
CA SER A 1017 -8.75 3.90 -34.00
C SER A 1017 -8.18 5.24 -34.49
N ASP A 1018 -7.23 5.21 -35.41
CA ASP A 1018 -6.33 6.31 -35.75
C ASP A 1018 -6.46 6.81 -37.19
N ASP A 1019 -7.38 6.26 -37.99
CA ASP A 1019 -7.72 6.83 -39.30
C ASP A 1019 -8.54 8.12 -39.12
N MET A 1020 -7.84 9.26 -39.18
CA MET A 1020 -8.43 10.58 -38.92
C MET A 1020 -9.56 10.96 -39.88
N GLN A 1021 -9.42 10.62 -41.16
CA GLN A 1021 -10.43 10.95 -42.17
C GLN A 1021 -11.54 9.90 -42.15
N GLY A 1022 -11.17 8.62 -42.15
CA GLY A 1022 -12.12 7.51 -42.15
C GLY A 1022 -13.08 7.56 -40.96
N ARG A 1023 -12.62 7.93 -39.76
CA ARG A 1023 -13.50 8.05 -38.58
C ARG A 1023 -14.58 9.13 -38.73
N ASN A 1024 -14.23 10.28 -39.29
CA ASN A 1024 -15.17 11.39 -39.50
C ASN A 1024 -16.17 11.05 -40.61
N GLU A 1025 -15.69 10.45 -41.69
CA GLU A 1025 -16.55 10.01 -42.80
C GLU A 1025 -17.48 8.88 -42.37
N ALA A 1026 -16.99 7.92 -41.58
CA ALA A 1026 -17.81 6.85 -41.02
C ALA A 1026 -18.89 7.39 -40.09
N LEU A 1027 -18.56 8.32 -39.18
CA LEU A 1027 -19.56 8.98 -38.34
C LEU A 1027 -20.62 9.69 -39.18
N ASN A 1028 -20.20 10.45 -40.19
CA ASN A 1028 -21.11 11.13 -41.12
C ASN A 1028 -21.97 10.14 -41.92
N ALA A 1029 -21.42 9.00 -42.32
CA ALA A 1029 -22.14 7.95 -43.02
C ALA A 1029 -23.21 7.33 -42.11
N ILE A 1030 -22.86 7.00 -40.86
CA ILE A 1030 -23.80 6.47 -39.85
C ILE A 1030 -24.94 7.45 -39.61
N VAL A 1031 -24.65 8.74 -39.37
CA VAL A 1031 -25.68 9.77 -39.14
C VAL A 1031 -26.59 9.94 -40.36
N LYS A 1032 -26.06 9.78 -41.58
CA LYS A 1032 -26.82 9.89 -42.84
C LYS A 1032 -27.48 8.57 -43.27
N GLY A 1033 -27.30 7.47 -42.54
CA GLY A 1033 -27.77 6.13 -42.94
C GLY A 1033 -27.12 5.60 -44.23
N LYS A 1034 -25.89 6.02 -44.53
CA LYS A 1034 -25.11 5.57 -45.69
C LYS A 1034 -24.13 4.47 -45.32
N ALA A 1035 -23.66 3.72 -46.32
CA ALA A 1035 -22.62 2.71 -46.13
C ALA A 1035 -21.30 3.33 -45.63
N ILE A 1036 -20.60 2.60 -44.77
CA ILE A 1036 -19.29 3.01 -44.23
C ILE A 1036 -18.27 3.04 -45.38
N PRO A 1037 -17.48 4.13 -45.52
CA PRO A 1037 -16.47 4.25 -46.57
C PRO A 1037 -15.32 3.24 -46.37
N ARG A 1038 -14.51 3.05 -47.41
CA ARG A 1038 -13.33 2.18 -47.32
C ARG A 1038 -12.29 2.78 -46.35
N PRO A 1039 -11.75 1.99 -45.42
CA PRO A 1039 -10.72 2.46 -44.51
C PRO A 1039 -9.47 3.05 -45.19
N GLY A 1040 -8.92 4.06 -44.54
CA GLY A 1040 -7.65 4.71 -44.85
C GLY A 1040 -6.43 3.95 -44.33
N THR A 1041 -5.28 4.61 -44.43
CA THR A 1041 -4.05 4.15 -43.79
C THR A 1041 -4.01 4.63 -42.33
N PRO A 1042 -3.69 3.75 -41.38
CA PRO A 1042 -3.51 4.13 -39.97
C PRO A 1042 -2.46 5.24 -39.82
N GLU A 1043 -2.73 6.19 -38.93
CA GLU A 1043 -1.78 7.27 -38.65
C GLU A 1043 -0.54 6.75 -37.92
N SER A 1044 -0.67 5.71 -37.08
CA SER A 1044 0.47 5.09 -36.40
C SER A 1044 1.50 4.53 -37.39
N PHE A 1045 1.06 4.02 -38.54
CA PHE A 1045 1.95 3.53 -39.59
C PHE A 1045 2.71 4.68 -40.27
N LYS A 1046 2.04 5.81 -40.50
CA LYS A 1046 2.71 7.02 -41.01
C LYS A 1046 3.76 7.55 -40.04
N VAL A 1047 3.45 7.58 -38.74
CA VAL A 1047 4.40 7.97 -37.70
C VAL A 1047 5.62 7.04 -37.69
N LEU A 1048 5.40 5.73 -37.73
CA LEU A 1048 6.50 4.74 -37.80
C LEU A 1048 7.41 4.98 -39.01
N MET A 1049 6.85 5.24 -40.19
CA MET A 1049 7.65 5.55 -41.38
C MET A 1049 8.53 6.79 -41.15
N ARG A 1050 7.99 7.85 -40.53
CA ARG A 1050 8.77 9.05 -40.20
C ARG A 1050 9.85 8.80 -39.15
N GLU A 1051 9.58 7.96 -38.16
CA GLU A 1051 10.59 7.55 -37.17
C GLU A 1051 11.74 6.79 -37.83
N LEU A 1052 11.45 5.85 -38.73
CA LEU A 1052 12.49 5.13 -39.48
C LEU A 1052 13.30 6.08 -40.39
N GLN A 1053 12.64 6.99 -41.11
CA GLN A 1053 13.31 8.02 -41.90
C GLN A 1053 14.19 8.94 -41.04
N SER A 1054 13.77 9.26 -39.81
CA SER A 1054 14.57 10.06 -38.87
C SER A 1054 15.85 9.36 -38.39
N LEU A 1055 15.88 8.02 -38.47
CA LEU A 1055 17.07 7.19 -38.23
C LEU A 1055 17.95 7.05 -39.49
N CYS A 1056 17.71 7.86 -40.53
CA CYS A 1056 18.37 7.82 -41.83
C CYS A 1056 18.13 6.51 -42.60
N LEU A 1057 17.00 5.82 -42.35
CA LEU A 1057 16.56 4.69 -43.14
C LEU A 1057 15.63 5.19 -44.25
N ASP A 1058 16.03 5.03 -45.51
CA ASP A 1058 15.22 5.42 -46.66
C ASP A 1058 14.08 4.42 -46.88
N VAL A 1059 12.90 4.74 -46.34
CA VAL A 1059 11.69 3.91 -46.41
C VAL A 1059 10.61 4.65 -47.18
N ALA A 1060 10.17 4.07 -48.29
CA ALA A 1060 9.14 4.61 -49.18
C ALA A 1060 8.13 3.53 -49.58
N VAL A 1061 6.91 3.95 -49.96
CA VAL A 1061 5.85 3.05 -50.43
C VAL A 1061 5.73 3.16 -51.94
N HIS A 1062 5.77 2.03 -52.65
CA HIS A 1062 5.67 1.99 -54.10
C HIS A 1062 4.37 1.31 -54.54
N LYS A 1063 3.68 1.92 -55.51
CA LYS A 1063 2.60 1.26 -56.26
C LYS A 1063 3.23 0.51 -57.42
N VAL A 1064 2.95 -0.80 -57.48
CA VAL A 1064 3.36 -1.66 -58.60
C VAL A 1064 2.25 -1.62 -59.65
N GLU A 1065 2.51 -0.98 -60.79
CA GLU A 1065 1.59 -1.02 -61.94
C GLU A 1065 2.12 -2.01 -62.97
N THR A 1066 1.37 -3.11 -63.17
CA THR A 1066 1.64 -4.09 -64.22
C THR A 1066 1.04 -3.58 -65.53
N LYS A 1067 1.88 -3.35 -66.54
CA LYS A 1067 1.42 -3.03 -67.90
C LYS A 1067 0.93 -4.30 -68.61
N ASP A 1068 0.11 -4.15 -69.65
CA ASP A 1068 -0.44 -5.25 -70.45
C ASP A 1068 0.65 -6.14 -71.12
N ASP A 1069 1.87 -5.62 -71.29
CA ASP A 1069 3.05 -6.35 -71.78
C ASP A 1069 3.79 -7.18 -70.70
N GLY A 1070 3.26 -7.25 -69.47
CA GLY A 1070 3.86 -8.03 -68.37
C GLY A 1070 5.05 -7.38 -67.65
N SER A 1071 5.42 -6.14 -68.01
CA SER A 1071 6.45 -5.35 -67.29
C SER A 1071 5.84 -4.54 -66.14
N SER A 1072 6.51 -4.53 -64.98
CA SER A 1072 6.09 -3.80 -63.78
C SER A 1072 6.81 -2.45 -63.71
N ARG A 1073 6.08 -1.36 -63.46
CA ARG A 1073 6.64 -0.03 -63.19
C ARG A 1073 6.37 0.35 -61.74
N ASP A 1074 7.42 0.66 -61.01
CA ASP A 1074 7.33 1.11 -59.63
C ASP A 1074 7.21 2.63 -59.58
N MET A 1075 6.15 3.13 -58.95
CA MET A 1075 5.95 4.55 -58.71
C MET A 1075 5.84 4.78 -57.21
N GLU A 1076 6.72 5.62 -56.67
CA GLU A 1076 6.64 6.03 -55.27
C GLU A 1076 5.32 6.77 -55.01
N VAL A 1077 4.61 6.36 -53.97
CA VAL A 1077 3.36 6.94 -53.51
C VAL A 1077 3.64 7.64 -52.19
N ASP A 1078 3.41 8.95 -52.18
CA ASP A 1078 3.41 9.71 -50.95
C ASP A 1078 2.12 9.44 -50.16
N LEU A 1079 2.22 8.63 -49.10
CA LEU A 1079 1.12 8.36 -48.17
C LEU A 1079 0.72 9.58 -47.32
N MET A 1080 1.50 10.66 -47.39
CA MET A 1080 1.35 11.86 -46.57
C MET A 1080 0.65 13.00 -47.33
N ALA A 1081 0.51 12.86 -48.65
CA ALA A 1081 -0.29 13.78 -49.45
C ALA A 1081 -1.78 13.44 -49.30
N ASP A 1082 -2.58 14.39 -48.83
CA ASP A 1082 -4.04 14.27 -48.77
C ASP A 1082 -4.60 14.19 -50.20
N VAL A 1083 -4.77 12.98 -50.73
CA VAL A 1083 -5.43 12.77 -52.00
C VAL A 1083 -6.94 12.93 -51.79
N ASN A 1084 -7.41 14.16 -51.99
CA ASN A 1084 -8.78 14.66 -51.83
C ASN A 1084 -9.83 14.01 -52.78
N SER A 1085 -9.68 12.74 -53.16
CA SER A 1085 -10.59 12.08 -54.10
C SER A 1085 -10.69 10.58 -53.86
N ARG A 1086 -11.17 10.15 -52.69
CA ARG A 1086 -11.74 8.81 -52.54
C ARG A 1086 -13.25 8.89 -52.76
N ARG A 1087 -13.70 8.70 -54.00
CA ARG A 1087 -15.13 8.53 -54.28
C ARG A 1087 -15.63 7.30 -53.54
N ALA A 1088 -16.67 7.46 -52.71
CA ALA A 1088 -17.46 6.34 -52.24
C ALA A 1088 -17.97 5.55 -53.47
N PRO A 1089 -17.86 4.21 -53.49
CA PRO A 1089 -18.39 3.42 -54.59
C PRO A 1089 -19.90 3.70 -54.74
N SER A 1090 -20.36 3.82 -55.97
CA SER A 1090 -21.78 4.12 -56.29
C SER A 1090 -22.74 2.98 -55.93
N ARG A 1091 -22.21 1.82 -55.55
CA ARG A 1091 -22.98 0.67 -55.07
C ARG A 1091 -22.40 0.16 -53.73
N PRO A 1092 -23.26 -0.24 -52.78
CA PRO A 1092 -22.80 -0.97 -51.61
C PRO A 1092 -22.10 -2.27 -52.06
N THR A 1093 -20.98 -2.62 -51.46
CA THR A 1093 -20.33 -3.94 -51.64
C THR A 1093 -21.11 -5.09 -50.97
N TYR A 1094 -22.26 -4.79 -50.36
CA TYR A 1094 -23.28 -5.77 -50.01
C TYR A 1094 -24.24 -5.91 -51.19
N GLU A 1095 -23.96 -6.84 -52.11
CA GLU A 1095 -25.07 -7.57 -52.70
C GLU A 1095 -25.51 -8.59 -51.64
N SER A 1096 -26.56 -8.24 -50.90
CA SER A 1096 -27.42 -9.28 -50.35
C SER A 1096 -27.89 -10.09 -51.54
N ILE A 1097 -27.46 -11.35 -51.65
CA ILE A 1097 -28.05 -12.32 -52.57
C ILE A 1097 -29.55 -12.33 -52.25
N SER A 1098 -30.33 -11.65 -53.07
CA SER A 1098 -31.79 -11.76 -53.03
C SER A 1098 -32.13 -13.16 -53.47
N ARG A 1099 -33.06 -13.79 -52.76
CA ARG A 1099 -33.50 -15.17 -53.00
C ARG A 1099 -33.97 -15.44 -54.44
N GLU A 1100 -34.27 -14.39 -55.21
CA GLU A 1100 -34.64 -14.43 -56.62
C GLU A 1100 -33.47 -14.71 -57.59
N SER A 1101 -32.21 -14.49 -57.20
CA SER A 1101 -31.05 -14.74 -58.09
C SER A 1101 -30.51 -16.18 -58.01
N LEU A 1102 -31.22 -17.07 -57.33
CA LEU A 1102 -30.87 -18.50 -57.21
C LEU A 1102 -31.78 -19.40 -58.07
N GLU A 1103 -32.79 -18.86 -58.75
CA GLU A 1103 -33.73 -19.63 -59.57
C GLU A 1103 -33.45 -19.56 -61.09
N ASP A 1104 -32.50 -18.73 -61.55
CA ASP A 1104 -32.20 -18.55 -62.98
C ASP A 1104 -30.97 -19.33 -63.49
N ASP A 1105 -30.36 -20.21 -62.67
CA ASP A 1105 -29.20 -21.05 -63.04
C ASP A 1105 -29.52 -22.57 -63.06
N GLU A 1106 -30.78 -22.94 -63.27
CA GLU A 1106 -31.18 -24.29 -63.70
C GLU A 1106 -32.02 -24.25 -64.99
N ASP A 1107 -31.35 -24.12 -66.14
CA ASP A 1107 -31.76 -24.68 -67.44
C ASP A 1107 -30.57 -24.84 -68.40
#